data_AF-A0A482W2C4-F1
#
_entry.id   AF-A0A482W2C4-F1
#
_cell.length_a   1.000
_cell.length_b   1.000
_cell.length_c   1.000
_cell.angle_alpha   90.00
_cell.angle_beta   90.00
_cell.angle_gamma   90.00
#
_symmetry.space_group_name_H-M   'P 1'
#
loop_
_entity.id
_entity.type
_entity.pdbx_description
1 polymer ?
#
loop_
_entity_poly.entity_id
_entity_poly.type
_entity_poly.pdbx_seq_one_letter_code
_entity_poly.pdbx_strand_id
1 'polypeptide(L)'
;KMTDSSLCIGIDLGTTNSCVSYYRNGNVEILENKEGGRTTPSYVLFSDKNPVIVGKYAKKMADMKPEHEIKRLMGREFDDPNIQNNFKYLPFQVENLNDKPLVVVETGSKIHKNTPTQLSTYILKKIKKDVEEKLGENVNKAVITVPAYFSVTQREATLEAAVNAGFTVLKLLNEPTSAALYYYFKNKKNDDDEGYSLVYDLGGGTFDVAILKRTKNDIDIISVDGDSHLGGNDFDNLIAEYVCKILSETHECDQKFNRRLKRRLKNKCEEAKESLSTAEEIEICLEAMFHKGDEPVDIPLTRKQFEQMASDLFKWTIEIVDKCLENSKLSKNDIKEIILSGGSTRIPKIQEMISQFFGGKKLNKFNNPDECVAQGAAIQAALLSTHPEQFIDQIKITDVVPLSLGIEVLGDFMDFVIRRNTPIPISQCKIYNNPYHAGTSLSFKIFEGERADVKKNYFLGNLEIDNLTPTPPRQCKVIVTMIIDQNGILTVKAKEQLSNNTKDLKVIYSRGHRSDREINSAISDARENEAEDAKFLQFAKGKQVFLDYCYSVLFNLNQKQLTKKYKSVYERCEEIISTVKKNGNVEILENKEGGRTTPSFLFFSGKNPIIVGKYAKKMADMKPEHGVYEIKRLMGRDFYDPNVQNNLKYLPYELKNIGGKPLVVVKTKEQVIENTPVQLSAYILKKIKSDAEDKLGETITKAVITVPAYFNVSQREATLEAASKAGFTVLKLLNESTASALYYCYRNKTREESYSLVYDLGGGTFDVAILKRSKENIDIIGVDGDSHLGGNDFDNLIVDYVCKVLSDVYKCNKNFNRRMARRLKNKCEDAKKILSSAEETEIALEALFHHEGDVIEIPLTRIQFEKMADHLFKRTIEIVDRCLANTSLSKSDITEIILSGGSTRIPKIQEMITYYFNGKKLNKFINPDECVAQGAALQAALLSKHSEQSICQIKITDVVPLSLGIEVLGGFMDFIIKKNTSIPTNRVSSFFNVAHAQTSVLFKIYEGERTDVKKNYFLGSLLINNLTPAPPGKCEIIITMTIDQNGILIVNAKEKLNDNTKDLKVVYTRGHRSDKEINFALSDARQHVLEDEEFLKFAKKKKNLMDYCYRALYNLEEQHLRKNHKTIYTRCEQILNLVESFSFENKEKIDILSQEITSLCAPLQKLYQKVYWTQLSRS
;
A
#
# COMPACT_ATOMS: atom_id res chain seq x y z
N LYS A 1 -65.48 10.23 22.87
CA LYS A 1 -64.27 9.76 23.58
C LYS A 1 -63.09 9.93 22.61
N MET A 2 -62.19 10.86 22.91
CA MET A 2 -60.97 11.17 22.14
C MET A 2 -59.88 10.13 22.49
N THR A 3 -59.75 9.05 21.71
CA THR A 3 -58.75 8.00 22.03
C THR A 3 -57.95 7.55 20.81
N ASP A 4 -57.58 8.49 19.93
CA ASP A 4 -56.60 8.20 18.86
C ASP A 4 -55.54 9.31 18.70
N SER A 5 -55.28 10.09 19.76
CA SER A 5 -54.18 11.06 19.80
C SER A 5 -52.93 10.42 20.42
N SER A 6 -52.26 9.55 19.68
CA SER A 6 -50.92 9.10 20.10
C SER A 6 -49.96 10.29 20.02
N LEU A 7 -49.54 10.81 21.18
CA LEU A 7 -48.53 11.88 21.27
C LEU A 7 -47.28 11.47 20.49
N CYS A 8 -46.78 12.38 19.66
CA CYS A 8 -45.55 12.20 18.88
C CYS A 8 -44.43 13.02 19.54
N ILE A 9 -43.25 12.42 19.69
CA ILE A 9 -42.10 13.06 20.33
C ILE A 9 -40.94 13.26 19.35
N GLY A 10 -40.09 14.25 19.63
CA GLY A 10 -38.81 14.45 18.99
C GLY A 10 -37.69 13.95 19.89
N ILE A 11 -36.80 13.12 19.37
CA ILE A 11 -35.65 12.59 20.11
C ILE A 11 -34.39 13.03 19.40
N ASP A 12 -33.54 13.77 20.13
CA ASP A 12 -32.15 13.95 19.76
C ASP A 12 -31.31 12.79 20.32
N LEU A 13 -30.83 11.91 19.45
CA LEU A 13 -29.98 10.78 19.83
C LEU A 13 -28.50 11.18 19.69
N GLY A 14 -27.98 11.96 20.63
CA GLY A 14 -26.60 12.49 20.56
C GLY A 14 -25.51 11.50 21.02
N THR A 15 -24.26 11.80 20.63
CA THR A 15 -23.08 10.96 20.95
C THR A 15 -22.81 10.85 22.44
N THR A 16 -22.93 11.97 23.18
CA THR A 16 -22.63 12.06 24.61
C THR A 16 -23.90 12.13 25.46
N ASN A 17 -24.90 12.87 24.99
CA ASN A 17 -26.20 13.03 25.63
C ASN A 17 -27.30 12.92 24.59
N SER A 18 -28.46 12.42 25.01
CA SER A 18 -29.70 12.41 24.24
C SER A 18 -30.71 13.34 24.89
N CYS A 19 -31.54 14.00 24.09
CA CYS A 19 -32.59 14.91 24.56
C CYS A 19 -33.93 14.53 23.96
N VAL A 20 -35.02 14.80 24.67
CA VAL A 20 -36.38 14.48 24.21
C VAL A 20 -37.25 15.69 24.39
N SER A 21 -38.05 15.97 23.37
CA SER A 21 -39.01 17.05 23.38
C SER A 21 -40.35 16.58 22.82
N TYR A 22 -41.40 17.28 23.18
CA TYR A 22 -42.72 17.10 22.60
C TYR A 22 -43.34 18.46 22.34
N TYR A 23 -44.32 18.46 21.45
CA TYR A 23 -45.08 19.65 21.12
C TYR A 23 -46.52 19.49 21.62
N ARG A 24 -47.02 20.49 22.35
CA ARG A 24 -48.40 20.50 22.84
C ARG A 24 -48.88 21.94 22.99
N ASN A 25 -50.10 22.22 22.54
CA ASN A 25 -50.80 23.50 22.76
C ASN A 25 -50.01 24.75 22.33
N GLY A 26 -49.31 24.72 21.19
CA GLY A 26 -48.54 25.88 20.73
C GLY A 26 -47.07 25.91 21.19
N ASN A 27 -46.69 25.06 22.15
CA ASN A 27 -45.39 25.10 22.79
C ASN A 27 -44.58 23.82 22.55
N VAL A 28 -43.27 24.00 22.40
CA VAL A 28 -42.27 22.93 22.37
C VAL A 28 -41.64 22.82 23.75
N GLU A 29 -41.80 21.67 24.40
CA GLU A 29 -41.33 21.42 25.77
C GLU A 29 -40.31 20.30 25.82
N ILE A 30 -39.28 20.45 26.67
CA ILE A 30 -38.31 19.40 26.95
C ILE A 30 -38.87 18.44 28.00
N LEU A 31 -38.73 17.15 27.75
CA LEU A 31 -39.07 16.10 28.71
C LEU A 31 -37.87 15.77 29.58
N GLU A 32 -38.00 16.02 30.87
CA GLU A 32 -37.02 15.59 31.86
C GLU A 32 -37.04 14.06 31.99
N ASN A 33 -35.85 13.47 32.13
CA ASN A 33 -35.73 12.07 32.47
C ASN A 33 -36.15 11.81 33.93
N LYS A 34 -36.20 10.53 34.29
CA LYS A 34 -36.58 10.07 35.64
C LYS A 34 -35.72 10.68 36.74
N GLU A 35 -34.48 11.06 36.43
CA GLU A 35 -33.53 11.67 37.33
C GLU A 35 -33.61 13.22 37.40
N GLY A 36 -34.61 13.82 36.74
CA GLY A 36 -34.84 15.28 36.71
C GLY A 36 -33.90 16.05 35.78
N GLY A 37 -33.12 15.35 34.95
CA GLY A 37 -32.24 15.97 33.94
C GLY A 37 -32.98 16.23 32.64
N ARG A 38 -32.69 17.38 32.02
CA ARG A 38 -33.22 17.77 30.69
C ARG A 38 -32.58 17.02 29.52
N THR A 39 -31.45 16.36 29.78
CA THR A 39 -30.76 15.46 28.86
C THR A 39 -30.40 14.16 29.59
N THR A 40 -30.32 13.07 28.84
CA THR A 40 -29.97 11.74 29.32
C THR A 40 -28.61 11.35 28.75
N PRO A 41 -27.57 11.12 29.58
CA PRO A 41 -26.28 10.66 29.08
C PRO A 41 -26.42 9.37 28.27
N SER A 42 -25.78 9.32 27.10
CA SER A 42 -25.75 8.18 26.19
C SER A 42 -24.78 7.08 26.68
N TYR A 43 -24.99 6.63 27.92
CA TYR A 43 -24.15 5.67 28.65
C TYR A 43 -24.96 4.41 28.96
N VAL A 44 -24.35 3.24 28.76
CA VAL A 44 -24.92 1.92 29.05
C VAL A 44 -23.98 1.21 30.01
N LEU A 45 -24.53 0.63 31.07
CA LEU A 45 -23.81 -0.12 32.10
C LEU A 45 -24.46 -1.50 32.27
N PHE A 46 -23.66 -2.55 32.23
CA PHE A 46 -24.10 -3.91 32.54
C PHE A 46 -23.89 -4.24 34.03
N SER A 47 -24.84 -4.95 34.64
CA SER A 47 -24.83 -5.32 36.06
C SER A 47 -25.41 -6.72 36.30
N ASP A 48 -24.90 -7.41 37.32
CA ASP A 48 -25.33 -8.77 37.68
C ASP A 48 -26.77 -8.83 38.23
N LYS A 49 -27.25 -7.72 38.83
CA LYS A 49 -28.58 -7.63 39.47
C LYS A 49 -29.64 -7.01 38.55
N ASN A 50 -29.24 -6.06 37.70
CA ASN A 50 -30.09 -5.42 36.70
C ASN A 50 -29.35 -5.49 35.37
N PRO A 51 -29.86 -6.22 34.36
CA PRO A 51 -29.05 -6.63 33.21
C PRO A 51 -28.52 -5.44 32.39
N VAL A 52 -29.23 -4.31 32.34
CA VAL A 52 -28.80 -3.09 31.62
C VAL A 52 -29.30 -1.84 32.36
N ILE A 53 -28.39 -0.90 32.64
CA ILE A 53 -28.69 0.42 33.23
C ILE A 53 -28.21 1.49 32.26
N VAL A 54 -28.99 2.56 32.08
CA VAL A 54 -28.70 3.64 31.13
C VAL A 54 -28.82 5.00 31.80
N GLY A 55 -28.03 5.99 31.35
CA GLY A 55 -28.20 7.39 31.73
C GLY A 55 -27.27 7.85 32.85
N LYS A 56 -27.74 8.77 33.70
CA LYS A 56 -26.92 9.45 34.72
C LYS A 56 -26.25 8.49 35.70
N TYR A 57 -26.94 7.42 36.12
CA TYR A 57 -26.35 6.41 36.98
C TYR A 57 -25.24 5.62 36.26
N ALA A 58 -25.45 5.26 34.99
CA ALA A 58 -24.41 4.63 34.17
C ALA A 58 -23.19 5.55 34.00
N LYS A 59 -23.41 6.86 33.74
CA LYS A 59 -22.32 7.86 33.68
C LYS A 59 -21.56 7.96 35.02
N LYS A 60 -22.25 8.01 36.17
CA LYS A 60 -21.60 8.05 37.50
C LYS A 60 -20.81 6.78 37.82
N MET A 61 -21.32 5.62 37.42
CA MET A 61 -20.65 4.34 37.63
C MET A 61 -19.51 4.08 36.63
N ALA A 62 -19.40 4.89 35.57
CA ALA A 62 -18.36 4.77 34.56
C ALA A 62 -16.94 4.88 35.15
N ASP A 63 -16.78 5.57 36.29
CA ASP A 63 -15.50 5.68 37.00
C ASP A 63 -15.04 4.37 37.66
N MET A 64 -15.97 3.44 37.90
CA MET A 64 -15.71 2.10 38.43
C MET A 64 -15.70 1.02 37.32
N LYS A 65 -16.51 1.20 36.26
CA LYS A 65 -16.62 0.32 35.09
C LYS A 65 -16.76 1.16 33.80
N PRO A 66 -15.68 1.33 33.02
CA PRO A 66 -15.66 2.40 32.04
C PRO A 66 -16.31 1.91 30.72
N GLU A 67 -17.53 2.38 30.42
CA GLU A 67 -18.28 1.98 29.21
C GLU A 67 -19.04 3.17 28.56
N HIS A 68 -18.52 3.76 27.46
CA HIS A 68 -19.18 4.87 26.72
C HIS A 68 -18.63 5.12 25.30
N GLU A 69 -19.40 5.83 24.46
CA GLU A 69 -19.09 6.24 23.06
C GLU A 69 -19.54 5.26 21.96
N ILE A 70 -20.87 5.10 21.83
CA ILE A 70 -21.49 4.13 20.89
C ILE A 70 -21.79 4.74 19.51
N LYS A 71 -22.19 6.02 19.45
CA LYS A 71 -22.68 6.65 18.20
C LYS A 71 -21.60 6.72 17.11
N ARG A 72 -20.33 6.90 17.47
CA ARG A 72 -19.18 6.86 16.54
C ARG A 72 -18.91 5.48 15.94
N LEU A 73 -19.39 4.41 16.58
CA LEU A 73 -19.30 3.03 16.07
C LEU A 73 -20.52 2.64 15.22
N MET A 74 -21.58 3.45 15.21
CA MET A 74 -22.86 3.09 14.60
C MET A 74 -22.73 2.96 13.08
N GLY A 75 -23.29 1.88 12.51
CA GLY A 75 -23.33 1.63 11.07
C GLY A 75 -22.02 1.14 10.44
N ARG A 76 -20.87 1.38 11.08
CA ARG A 76 -19.52 1.19 10.53
C ARG A 76 -18.97 -0.22 10.66
N GLU A 77 -17.90 -0.49 9.90
CA GLU A 77 -17.15 -1.75 9.94
C GLU A 77 -16.01 -1.72 10.95
N PHE A 78 -15.56 -2.90 11.40
CA PHE A 78 -14.50 -3.02 12.40
C PHE A 78 -13.20 -2.39 11.90
N ASP A 79 -12.83 -2.62 10.63
CA ASP A 79 -11.58 -2.12 10.05
C ASP A 79 -11.65 -0.65 9.56
N ASP A 80 -12.75 0.06 9.83
CA ASP A 80 -12.88 1.50 9.48
C ASP A 80 -11.76 2.31 10.16
N PRO A 81 -10.93 3.05 9.39
CA PRO A 81 -9.80 3.83 9.94
C PRO A 81 -10.21 4.81 11.05
N ASN A 82 -11.40 5.40 10.97
CA ASN A 82 -11.89 6.32 11.99
C ASN A 82 -12.21 5.61 13.31
N ILE A 83 -12.61 4.35 13.26
CA ILE A 83 -12.85 3.52 14.45
C ILE A 83 -11.53 3.00 15.02
N GLN A 84 -10.62 2.55 14.15
CA GLN A 84 -9.31 2.04 14.56
C GLN A 84 -8.49 3.09 15.31
N ASN A 85 -8.49 4.33 14.82
CA ASN A 85 -7.82 5.46 15.50
C ASN A 85 -8.45 5.79 16.87
N ASN A 86 -9.75 5.54 17.02
CA ASN A 86 -10.47 5.80 18.27
C ASN A 86 -10.31 4.69 19.30
N PHE A 87 -9.96 3.46 18.91
CA PHE A 87 -9.82 2.32 19.84
C PHE A 87 -8.86 2.59 21.01
N LYS A 88 -7.79 3.36 20.81
CA LYS A 88 -6.87 3.73 21.90
C LYS A 88 -7.51 4.62 22.98
N TYR A 89 -8.57 5.34 22.63
CA TYR A 89 -9.29 6.27 23.49
C TYR A 89 -10.58 5.69 24.06
N LEU A 90 -11.03 4.53 23.57
CA LEU A 90 -12.22 3.85 24.05
C LEU A 90 -11.95 3.16 25.39
N PRO A 91 -12.89 3.25 26.34
CA PRO A 91 -12.73 2.64 27.66
C PRO A 91 -13.02 1.14 27.69
N PHE A 92 -13.59 0.59 26.62
CA PHE A 92 -14.06 -0.79 26.51
C PHE A 92 -13.38 -1.54 25.37
N GLN A 93 -13.48 -2.87 25.38
CA GLN A 93 -12.94 -3.70 24.30
C GLN A 93 -13.93 -3.76 23.14
N VAL A 94 -13.40 -3.74 21.92
CA VAL A 94 -14.17 -3.97 20.70
C VAL A 94 -13.56 -5.17 19.97
N GLU A 95 -14.38 -6.16 19.62
CA GLU A 95 -13.99 -7.34 18.85
C GLU A 95 -14.53 -7.26 17.41
N ASN A 96 -13.81 -7.88 16.47
CA ASN A 96 -14.29 -8.07 15.11
C ASN A 96 -15.19 -9.31 15.04
N LEU A 97 -16.45 -9.13 14.67
CA LEU A 97 -17.35 -10.22 14.30
C LEU A 97 -17.84 -10.02 12.86
N ASN A 98 -17.25 -10.75 11.91
CA ASN A 98 -17.61 -10.66 10.49
C ASN A 98 -17.58 -9.23 9.95
N ASP A 99 -16.50 -8.49 10.24
CA ASP A 99 -16.24 -7.10 9.87
C ASP A 99 -17.14 -6.07 10.57
N LYS A 100 -17.89 -6.47 11.61
CA LYS A 100 -18.68 -5.54 12.45
C LYS A 100 -18.01 -5.33 13.81
N PRO A 101 -18.01 -4.10 14.35
CA PRO A 101 -17.52 -3.83 15.69
C PRO A 101 -18.51 -4.36 16.73
N LEU A 102 -18.00 -5.19 17.64
CA LEU A 102 -18.75 -5.78 18.74
C LEU A 102 -18.18 -5.26 20.06
N VAL A 103 -18.97 -4.49 20.81
CA VAL A 103 -18.55 -3.99 22.12
C VAL A 103 -18.63 -5.13 23.12
N VAL A 104 -17.50 -5.41 23.76
CA VAL A 104 -17.34 -6.50 24.73
C VAL A 104 -17.15 -5.92 26.12
N VAL A 105 -18.05 -6.31 27.01
CA VAL A 105 -18.10 -5.86 28.40
C VAL A 105 -18.10 -7.08 29.33
N GLU A 106 -17.22 -7.06 30.32
CA GLU A 106 -17.13 -8.12 31.34
C GLU A 106 -17.73 -7.63 32.67
N THR A 107 -18.70 -8.37 33.21
CA THR A 107 -19.28 -8.10 34.52
C THR A 107 -19.31 -9.37 35.36
N GLY A 108 -18.51 -9.40 36.42
CA GLY A 108 -18.39 -10.59 37.27
C GLY A 108 -17.86 -11.77 36.46
N SER A 109 -18.67 -12.83 36.31
CA SER A 109 -18.36 -14.01 35.49
C SER A 109 -19.03 -14.01 34.10
N LYS A 110 -19.75 -12.94 33.73
CA LYS A 110 -20.50 -12.84 32.47
C LYS A 110 -19.80 -11.90 31.48
N ILE A 111 -19.78 -12.31 30.22
CA ILE A 111 -19.29 -11.51 29.09
C ILE A 111 -20.49 -11.09 28.25
N HIS A 112 -20.73 -9.79 28.17
CA HIS A 112 -21.75 -9.16 27.35
C HIS A 112 -21.14 -8.73 26.02
N LYS A 113 -21.73 -9.15 24.91
CA LYS A 113 -21.28 -8.79 23.56
C LYS A 113 -22.45 -8.14 22.81
N ASN A 114 -22.33 -6.85 22.51
CA ASN A 114 -23.41 -6.08 21.88
C ASN A 114 -22.90 -5.28 20.68
N THR A 115 -23.71 -5.20 19.62
CA THR A 115 -23.45 -4.28 18.51
C THR A 115 -23.76 -2.84 18.93
N PRO A 116 -23.18 -1.84 18.26
CA PRO A 116 -23.55 -0.43 18.48
C PRO A 116 -25.06 -0.18 18.37
N THR A 117 -25.72 -0.81 17.39
CA THR A 117 -27.19 -0.77 17.21
C THR A 117 -27.94 -1.26 18.45
N GLN A 118 -27.50 -2.38 19.05
CA GLN A 118 -28.12 -2.92 20.28
C GLN A 118 -27.92 -1.97 21.47
N LEU A 119 -26.75 -1.36 21.59
CA LEU A 119 -26.47 -0.41 22.67
C LEU A 119 -27.33 0.86 22.55
N SER A 120 -27.48 1.43 21.35
CA SER A 120 -28.40 2.56 21.13
C SER A 120 -29.87 2.15 21.31
N THR A 121 -30.22 0.90 21.04
CA THR A 121 -31.56 0.36 21.36
C THR A 121 -31.84 0.47 22.87
N TYR A 122 -30.86 0.15 23.72
CA TYR A 122 -31.02 0.29 25.18
C TYR A 122 -31.22 1.75 25.61
N ILE A 123 -30.50 2.68 24.97
CA ILE A 123 -30.65 4.12 25.21
C ILE A 123 -32.08 4.57 24.89
N LEU A 124 -32.55 4.23 23.69
CA LEU A 124 -33.89 4.57 23.24
C LEU A 124 -34.99 3.90 24.09
N LYS A 125 -34.78 2.67 24.57
CA LYS A 125 -35.69 2.01 25.52
C LYS A 125 -35.78 2.73 26.86
N LYS A 126 -34.66 3.20 27.41
CA LYS A 126 -34.66 4.01 28.64
C LYS A 126 -35.40 5.31 28.44
N ILE A 127 -35.13 6.03 27.34
CA ILE A 127 -35.82 7.26 26.96
C ILE A 127 -37.33 7.03 26.87
N LYS A 128 -37.76 6.01 26.11
CA LYS A 128 -39.17 5.66 25.97
C LYS A 128 -39.84 5.46 27.33
N LYS A 129 -39.21 4.62 28.17
CA LYS A 129 -39.71 4.31 29.50
C LYS A 129 -39.85 5.55 30.39
N ASP A 130 -38.82 6.40 30.43
CA ASP A 130 -38.85 7.62 31.24
C ASP A 130 -39.96 8.57 30.80
N VAL A 131 -40.15 8.71 29.48
CA VAL A 131 -41.20 9.55 28.89
C VAL A 131 -42.59 9.00 29.20
N GLU A 132 -42.81 7.69 29.02
CA GLU A 132 -44.08 7.03 29.33
C GLU A 132 -44.42 7.13 30.83
N GLU A 133 -43.42 6.96 31.72
CA GLU A 133 -43.59 7.16 33.16
C GLU A 133 -43.95 8.62 33.51
N LYS A 134 -43.31 9.61 32.86
CA LYS A 134 -43.57 11.03 33.12
C LYS A 134 -44.94 11.49 32.62
N LEU A 135 -45.37 11.01 31.47
CA LEU A 135 -46.62 11.43 30.82
C LEU A 135 -47.83 10.60 31.25
N GLY A 136 -47.62 9.39 31.75
CA GLY A 136 -48.70 8.47 32.13
C GLY A 136 -49.46 7.88 30.94
N GLU A 137 -48.92 8.01 29.72
CA GLU A 137 -49.47 7.46 28.48
C GLU A 137 -48.39 6.78 27.64
N ASN A 138 -48.80 5.90 26.73
CA ASN A 138 -47.89 5.14 25.89
C ASN A 138 -47.41 5.98 24.69
N VAL A 139 -46.09 6.00 24.44
CA VAL A 139 -45.49 6.84 23.40
C VAL A 139 -44.74 5.98 22.39
N ASN A 140 -45.40 5.73 21.26
CA ASN A 140 -44.85 4.86 20.22
C ASN A 140 -44.36 5.61 18.98
N LYS A 141 -44.70 6.88 18.76
CA LYS A 141 -44.36 7.60 17.53
C LYS A 141 -43.28 8.65 17.80
N ALA A 142 -42.19 8.61 17.03
CA ALA A 142 -41.08 9.52 17.22
C ALA A 142 -40.47 10.02 15.91
N VAL A 143 -40.00 11.27 15.90
CA VAL A 143 -38.98 11.75 14.96
C VAL A 143 -37.64 11.65 15.67
N ILE A 144 -36.64 11.08 15.01
CA ILE A 144 -35.32 10.83 15.60
C ILE A 144 -34.27 11.56 14.78
N THR A 145 -33.36 12.26 15.43
CA THR A 145 -32.32 13.01 14.72
C THR A 145 -31.11 12.15 14.37
N VAL A 146 -30.45 12.53 13.27
CA VAL A 146 -29.18 11.97 12.81
C VAL A 146 -28.29 13.09 12.28
N PRO A 147 -26.95 12.98 12.35
CA PRO A 147 -26.03 13.93 11.72
C PRO A 147 -26.33 14.05 10.23
N ALA A 148 -26.18 15.25 9.67
CA ALA A 148 -26.49 15.48 8.26
C ALA A 148 -25.58 14.65 7.34
N TYR A 149 -24.32 14.50 7.73
CA TYR A 149 -23.32 13.74 6.99
C TYR A 149 -23.35 12.22 7.23
N PHE A 150 -24.35 11.69 7.96
CA PHE A 150 -24.49 10.24 8.11
C PHE A 150 -24.78 9.54 6.77
N SER A 151 -24.03 8.48 6.51
CA SER A 151 -24.24 7.58 5.38
C SER A 151 -25.57 6.83 5.49
N VAL A 152 -26.00 6.22 4.37
CA VAL A 152 -27.25 5.44 4.32
C VAL A 152 -27.27 4.32 5.37
N THR A 153 -26.16 3.63 5.55
CA THR A 153 -25.96 2.54 6.51
C THR A 153 -26.03 3.01 7.98
N GLN A 154 -25.51 4.20 8.29
CA GLN A 154 -25.63 4.77 9.64
C GLN A 154 -27.08 5.17 9.94
N ARG A 155 -27.80 5.72 8.95
CA ARG A 155 -29.24 6.04 9.05
C ARG A 155 -30.07 4.78 9.28
N GLU A 156 -29.80 3.71 8.53
CA GLU A 156 -30.44 2.41 8.71
C GLU A 156 -30.20 1.84 10.10
N ALA A 157 -28.97 1.90 10.61
CA ALA A 157 -28.64 1.41 11.95
C ALA A 157 -29.37 2.19 13.06
N THR A 158 -29.50 3.52 12.92
CA THR A 158 -30.32 4.34 13.83
C THR A 158 -31.80 3.98 13.76
N LEU A 159 -32.35 3.80 12.55
CA LEU A 159 -33.73 3.37 12.36
C LEU A 159 -33.97 2.00 12.99
N GLU A 160 -33.08 1.05 12.76
CA GLU A 160 -33.14 -0.29 13.34
C GLU A 160 -33.13 -0.23 14.87
N ALA A 161 -32.24 0.56 15.47
CA ALA A 161 -32.17 0.74 16.91
C ALA A 161 -33.48 1.30 17.50
N ALA A 162 -34.10 2.25 16.80
CA ALA A 162 -35.36 2.86 17.21
C ALA A 162 -36.56 1.91 17.09
N VAL A 163 -36.65 1.17 15.99
CA VAL A 163 -37.68 0.14 15.79
C VAL A 163 -37.54 -0.95 16.86
N ASN A 164 -36.31 -1.40 17.12
CA ASN A 164 -36.02 -2.38 18.19
C ASN A 164 -36.31 -1.86 19.60
N ALA A 165 -36.32 -0.53 19.79
CA ALA A 165 -36.73 0.12 21.03
C ALA A 165 -38.26 0.25 21.17
N GLY A 166 -39.01 -0.11 20.12
CA GLY A 166 -40.46 -0.06 20.10
C GLY A 166 -41.03 1.28 19.63
N PHE A 167 -40.26 2.07 18.87
CA PHE A 167 -40.77 3.26 18.20
C PHE A 167 -41.22 2.96 16.76
N THR A 168 -42.35 3.52 16.38
CA THR A 168 -42.72 3.84 15.01
C THR A 168 -42.03 5.16 14.64
N VAL A 169 -40.94 5.07 13.88
CA VAL A 169 -40.19 6.26 13.44
C VAL A 169 -40.93 6.94 12.31
N LEU A 170 -41.43 8.16 12.58
CA LEU A 170 -42.16 8.97 11.61
C LEU A 170 -41.22 9.57 10.56
N LYS A 171 -40.05 10.04 11.01
CA LYS A 171 -39.00 10.60 10.17
C LYS A 171 -37.63 10.51 10.87
N LEU A 172 -36.59 10.21 10.11
CA LEU A 172 -35.21 10.57 10.49
C LEU A 172 -34.95 12.01 10.03
N LEU A 173 -34.61 12.90 10.97
CA LEU A 173 -34.40 14.31 10.70
C LEU A 173 -32.93 14.69 10.86
N ASN A 174 -32.35 15.42 9.92
CA ASN A 174 -30.98 15.88 10.07
C ASN A 174 -30.85 16.87 11.23
N GLU A 175 -29.82 16.72 12.08
CA GLU A 175 -29.55 17.57 13.25
C GLU A 175 -29.54 19.08 12.92
N PRO A 176 -28.76 19.56 11.93
CA PRO A 176 -28.77 20.98 11.58
C PRO A 176 -30.11 21.45 10.99
N THR A 177 -30.81 20.59 10.25
CA THR A 177 -32.18 20.88 9.74
C THR A 177 -33.16 21.04 10.89
N SER A 178 -33.03 20.22 11.94
CA SER A 178 -33.82 20.29 13.15
C SER A 178 -33.57 21.59 13.92
N ALA A 179 -32.31 21.95 14.13
CA ALA A 179 -31.93 23.19 14.77
C ALA A 179 -32.48 24.42 14.02
N ALA A 180 -32.40 24.42 12.68
CA ALA A 180 -32.98 25.47 11.85
C ALA A 180 -34.49 25.59 11.99
N LEU A 181 -35.21 24.45 11.97
CA LEU A 181 -36.65 24.41 12.15
C LEU A 181 -37.07 25.08 13.47
N TYR A 182 -36.40 24.73 14.56
CA TYR A 182 -36.69 25.34 15.85
C TYR A 182 -36.33 26.83 15.90
N TYR A 183 -35.19 27.22 15.33
CA TYR A 183 -34.79 28.63 15.24
C TYR A 183 -35.86 29.48 14.56
N TYR A 184 -36.37 29.02 13.42
CA TYR A 184 -37.38 29.77 12.67
C TYR A 184 -38.78 29.70 13.27
N PHE A 185 -39.14 28.58 13.89
CA PHE A 185 -40.38 28.47 14.67
C PHE A 185 -40.42 29.52 15.79
N LYS A 186 -39.30 29.69 16.52
CA LYS A 186 -39.19 30.67 17.61
C LYS A 186 -39.12 32.12 17.10
N ASN A 187 -38.46 32.35 15.98
CA ASN A 187 -38.23 33.68 15.40
C ASN A 187 -39.14 33.94 14.19
N LYS A 188 -40.47 33.96 14.42
CA LYS A 188 -41.44 34.43 13.41
C LYS A 188 -41.14 35.90 13.09
N LYS A 189 -40.49 36.17 11.96
CA LYS A 189 -40.27 37.51 11.40
C LYS A 189 -41.21 37.75 10.21
N ASN A 190 -41.43 39.02 9.87
CA ASN A 190 -42.28 39.47 8.76
C ASN A 190 -41.89 38.84 7.41
N ASP A 191 -42.85 38.82 6.48
CA ASP A 191 -42.80 38.18 5.15
C ASP A 191 -41.61 38.58 4.23
N ASP A 192 -40.84 39.63 4.55
CA ASP A 192 -39.75 40.16 3.71
C ASP A 192 -38.35 39.56 3.99
N ASP A 193 -38.22 38.58 4.89
CA ASP A 193 -36.91 38.08 5.37
C ASP A 193 -36.43 36.77 4.66
N GLU A 194 -36.71 36.63 3.36
CA GLU A 194 -36.17 35.52 2.55
C GLU A 194 -34.64 35.60 2.41
N GLY A 195 -33.94 34.48 2.51
CA GLY A 195 -32.49 34.48 2.32
C GLY A 195 -31.82 33.19 2.74
N TYR A 196 -30.49 33.19 2.68
CA TYR A 196 -29.66 32.04 3.03
C TYR A 196 -29.16 32.15 4.47
N SER A 197 -29.19 31.04 5.18
CA SER A 197 -28.65 30.93 6.54
C SER A 197 -27.74 29.72 6.62
N LEU A 198 -26.76 29.79 7.51
CA LEU A 198 -25.85 28.69 7.80
C LEU A 198 -26.11 28.17 9.20
N VAL A 199 -26.29 26.86 9.34
CA VAL A 199 -26.29 26.16 10.62
C VAL A 199 -24.91 25.57 10.83
N TYR A 200 -24.29 25.90 11.96
CA TYR A 200 -23.02 25.39 12.43
C TYR A 200 -23.30 24.52 13.66
N ASP A 201 -23.28 23.20 13.48
CA ASP A 201 -23.65 22.23 14.51
C ASP A 201 -22.42 21.45 15.00
N LEU A 202 -21.86 21.85 16.15
CA LEU A 202 -20.66 21.23 16.71
C LEU A 202 -20.99 20.54 18.04
N GLY A 203 -21.23 19.24 17.96
CA GLY A 203 -21.65 18.40 19.07
C GLY A 203 -20.48 17.82 19.88
N GLY A 204 -20.80 16.76 20.64
CA GLY A 204 -19.83 16.03 21.44
C GLY A 204 -18.93 15.10 20.61
N GLY A 205 -19.35 14.70 19.42
CA GLY A 205 -18.54 13.82 18.58
C GLY A 205 -18.72 13.94 17.07
N THR A 206 -19.59 14.83 16.60
CA THR A 206 -19.89 15.10 15.19
C THR A 206 -19.93 16.60 14.95
N PHE A 207 -19.53 17.02 13.75
CA PHE A 207 -19.61 18.39 13.27
C PHE A 207 -20.34 18.41 11.93
N ASP A 208 -21.44 19.16 11.85
CA ASP A 208 -22.23 19.30 10.64
C ASP A 208 -22.42 20.79 10.29
N VAL A 209 -22.41 21.09 8.99
CA VAL A 209 -22.70 22.41 8.44
C VAL A 209 -23.80 22.27 7.39
N ALA A 210 -24.87 23.04 7.54
CA ALA A 210 -25.94 23.10 6.54
C ALA A 210 -26.18 24.54 6.10
N ILE A 211 -26.22 24.77 4.79
CA ILE A 211 -26.72 26.02 4.21
C ILE A 211 -28.14 25.77 3.75
N LEU A 212 -29.04 26.65 4.17
CA LEU A 212 -30.45 26.56 3.87
C LEU A 212 -30.96 27.88 3.31
N LYS A 213 -31.98 27.79 2.46
CA LYS A 213 -32.73 28.93 1.96
C LYS A 213 -34.09 28.94 2.65
N ARG A 214 -34.40 30.05 3.30
CA ARG A 214 -35.73 30.30 3.85
C ARG A 214 -36.55 31.11 2.85
N THR A 215 -37.76 30.63 2.58
CA THR A 215 -38.85 31.40 1.96
C THR A 215 -39.95 31.62 3.00
N LYS A 216 -41.08 32.24 2.60
CA LYS A 216 -42.22 32.49 3.48
C LYS A 216 -42.70 31.25 4.26
N ASN A 217 -42.80 30.10 3.60
CA ASN A 217 -43.32 28.85 4.19
C ASN A 217 -42.37 27.66 4.07
N ASP A 218 -41.22 27.78 3.41
CA ASP A 218 -40.34 26.65 3.13
C ASP A 218 -38.91 26.87 3.68
N ILE A 219 -38.31 25.77 4.12
CA ILE A 219 -36.89 25.66 4.46
C ILE A 219 -36.31 24.62 3.50
N ASP A 220 -35.56 25.10 2.51
CA ASP A 220 -34.86 24.24 1.55
C ASP A 220 -33.39 24.15 1.93
N ILE A 221 -32.92 22.95 2.25
CA ILE A 221 -31.50 22.69 2.42
C ILE A 221 -30.82 22.77 1.05
N ILE A 222 -29.81 23.62 0.92
CA ILE A 222 -29.08 23.87 -0.34
C ILE A 222 -27.83 23.02 -0.41
N SER A 223 -27.10 22.92 0.71
CA SER A 223 -25.89 22.12 0.81
C SER A 223 -25.67 21.66 2.24
N VAL A 224 -25.11 20.47 2.38
CA VAL A 224 -24.65 19.91 3.65
C VAL A 224 -23.20 19.43 3.51
N ASP A 225 -22.42 19.61 4.56
CA ASP A 225 -21.03 19.15 4.68
C ASP A 225 -20.73 18.87 6.17
N GLY A 226 -19.65 18.14 6.48
CA GLY A 226 -19.40 17.75 7.87
C GLY A 226 -18.25 16.78 8.10
N ASP A 227 -18.09 16.40 9.37
CA ASP A 227 -17.15 15.40 9.88
C ASP A 227 -17.80 14.64 11.07
N SER A 228 -18.10 13.36 10.90
CA SER A 228 -18.77 12.56 11.93
C SER A 228 -17.84 12.09 13.06
N HIS A 229 -16.57 12.51 13.05
CA HIS A 229 -15.56 12.23 14.07
C HIS A 229 -14.86 13.48 14.60
N LEU A 230 -15.50 14.64 14.46
CA LEU A 230 -15.01 15.89 15.02
C LEU A 230 -16.01 16.45 16.02
N GLY A 231 -15.60 16.66 17.27
CA GLY A 231 -16.46 17.27 18.29
C GLY A 231 -15.78 17.44 19.64
N GLY A 232 -16.60 17.65 20.66
CA GLY A 232 -16.16 17.90 22.04
C GLY A 232 -15.16 16.89 22.60
N ASN A 233 -15.33 15.60 22.28
CA ASN A 233 -14.48 14.51 22.76
C ASN A 233 -13.04 14.62 22.24
N ASP A 234 -12.84 15.15 21.04
CA ASP A 234 -11.50 15.27 20.44
C ASP A 234 -10.72 16.41 21.14
N PHE A 235 -11.42 17.46 21.56
CA PHE A 235 -10.87 18.51 22.41
C PHE A 235 -10.51 17.98 23.80
N ASP A 236 -11.34 17.09 24.37
CA ASP A 236 -11.06 16.45 25.66
C ASP A 236 -9.81 15.57 25.59
N ASN A 237 -9.62 14.86 24.47
CA ASN A 237 -8.43 14.04 24.24
C ASN A 237 -7.15 14.91 24.20
N LEU A 238 -7.19 16.09 23.57
CA LEU A 238 -6.04 17.01 23.54
C LEU A 238 -5.68 17.53 24.94
N ILE A 239 -6.68 17.84 25.77
CA ILE A 239 -6.45 18.24 27.17
C ILE A 239 -5.88 17.06 27.97
N ALA A 240 -6.38 15.84 27.76
CA ALA A 240 -5.87 14.66 28.43
C ALA A 240 -4.40 14.37 28.06
N GLU A 241 -4.02 14.56 26.80
CA GLU A 241 -2.63 14.44 26.34
C GLU A 241 -1.72 15.51 26.98
N TYR A 242 -2.20 16.76 27.07
CA TYR A 242 -1.50 17.84 27.78
C TYR A 242 -1.29 17.52 29.27
N VAL A 243 -2.34 17.04 29.95
CA VAL A 243 -2.27 16.65 31.36
C VAL A 243 -1.30 15.48 31.56
N CYS A 244 -1.38 14.44 30.72
CA CYS A 244 -0.44 13.32 30.76
C CYS A 244 1.01 13.78 30.61
N LYS A 245 1.25 14.74 29.70
CA LYS A 245 2.57 15.32 29.46
C LYS A 245 3.09 16.04 30.70
N ILE A 246 2.30 16.92 31.31
CA ILE A 246 2.71 17.64 32.54
C ILE A 246 2.99 16.66 33.67
N LEU A 247 2.10 15.71 33.91
CA LEU A 247 2.31 14.68 34.94
C LEU A 247 3.62 13.92 34.74
N SER A 248 4.00 13.65 33.49
CA SER A 248 5.27 12.97 33.19
C SER A 248 6.51 13.85 33.35
N GLU A 249 6.38 15.16 33.23
CA GLU A 249 7.48 16.13 33.31
C GLU A 249 7.71 16.61 34.74
N THR A 250 6.66 16.80 35.53
CA THR A 250 6.72 17.41 36.88
C THR A 250 6.53 16.43 38.03
N HIS A 251 6.01 15.22 37.79
CA HIS A 251 5.76 14.22 38.83
C HIS A 251 6.30 12.84 38.44
N GLU A 252 6.72 12.03 39.42
CA GLU A 252 7.02 10.62 39.17
C GLU A 252 5.71 9.86 38.92
N CYS A 253 5.33 9.70 37.65
CA CYS A 253 4.13 8.98 37.24
C CYS A 253 4.52 7.60 36.67
N ASP A 254 3.90 6.51 37.16
CA ASP A 254 3.94 5.22 36.46
C ASP A 254 3.08 5.34 35.19
N GLN A 255 3.68 5.34 34.01
CA GLN A 255 3.08 5.77 32.73
C GLN A 255 1.93 4.87 32.19
N LYS A 256 1.31 4.03 33.03
CA LYS A 256 0.16 3.21 32.63
C LYS A 256 -1.07 3.55 33.45
N PHE A 257 -1.81 4.58 33.03
CA PHE A 257 -3.18 4.76 33.48
C PHE A 257 -4.00 3.54 33.04
N ASN A 258 -4.46 2.74 34.00
CA ASN A 258 -5.44 1.70 33.73
C ASN A 258 -6.73 2.31 33.16
N ARG A 259 -7.62 1.49 32.58
CA ARG A 259 -8.87 1.96 31.94
C ARG A 259 -9.71 2.88 32.85
N ARG A 260 -9.66 2.67 34.18
CA ARG A 260 -10.37 3.51 35.17
C ARG A 260 -9.73 4.88 35.33
N LEU A 261 -8.40 4.95 35.45
CA LEU A 261 -7.67 6.21 35.55
C LEU A 261 -7.79 7.04 34.27
N LYS A 262 -7.67 6.41 33.08
CA LYS A 262 -7.92 7.09 31.79
C LYS A 262 -9.31 7.72 31.74
N ARG A 263 -10.33 7.02 32.27
CA ARG A 263 -11.70 7.54 32.33
C ARG A 263 -11.84 8.73 33.28
N ARG A 264 -11.31 8.63 34.49
CA ARG A 264 -11.33 9.72 35.48
C ARG A 264 -10.65 10.98 34.93
N LEU A 265 -9.50 10.80 34.28
CA LEU A 265 -8.80 11.90 33.60
C LEU A 265 -9.68 12.53 32.52
N LYS A 266 -10.32 11.73 31.65
CA LYS A 266 -11.22 12.26 30.62
C LYS A 266 -12.38 13.07 31.20
N ASN A 267 -13.01 12.65 32.30
CA ASN A 267 -14.06 13.45 32.95
C ASN A 267 -13.52 14.81 33.41
N LYS A 268 -12.34 14.81 34.04
CA LYS A 268 -11.68 16.05 34.47
C LYS A 268 -11.35 16.96 33.29
N CYS A 269 -10.96 16.39 32.15
CA CYS A 269 -10.70 17.14 30.92
C CYS A 269 -11.99 17.72 30.30
N GLU A 270 -13.10 16.97 30.31
CA GLU A 270 -14.43 17.45 29.89
C GLU A 270 -14.88 18.63 30.77
N GLU A 271 -14.80 18.49 32.10
CA GLU A 271 -15.10 19.55 33.08
C GLU A 271 -14.21 20.79 32.89
N ALA A 272 -12.92 20.56 32.61
CA ALA A 272 -11.94 21.61 32.33
C ALA A 272 -12.30 22.41 31.07
N LYS A 273 -12.57 21.71 29.96
CA LYS A 273 -13.00 22.31 28.69
C LYS A 273 -14.28 23.14 28.85
N GLU A 274 -15.28 22.59 29.55
CA GLU A 274 -16.54 23.28 29.82
C GLU A 274 -16.30 24.56 30.62
N SER A 275 -15.50 24.49 31.68
CA SER A 275 -15.17 25.62 32.55
C SER A 275 -14.41 26.74 31.81
N LEU A 276 -13.46 26.36 30.94
CA LEU A 276 -12.69 27.28 30.10
C LEU A 276 -13.54 28.00 29.04
N SER A 277 -14.78 27.56 28.79
CA SER A 277 -15.71 28.31 27.94
C SER A 277 -16.18 29.61 28.61
N THR A 278 -16.05 29.72 29.94
CA THR A 278 -16.39 30.93 30.72
C THR A 278 -15.18 31.55 31.44
N ALA A 279 -14.28 30.75 31.99
CA ALA A 279 -13.10 31.19 32.73
C ALA A 279 -11.89 31.37 31.80
N GLU A 280 -10.97 32.29 32.14
CA GLU A 280 -9.70 32.49 31.41
C GLU A 280 -8.63 31.47 31.81
N GLU A 281 -8.71 30.97 33.04
CA GLU A 281 -7.83 29.96 33.62
C GLU A 281 -8.61 29.08 34.60
N ILE A 282 -8.14 27.84 34.77
CA ILE A 282 -8.66 26.87 35.74
C ILE A 282 -7.50 26.01 36.26
N GLU A 283 -7.77 25.29 37.33
CA GLU A 283 -6.89 24.23 37.84
C GLU A 283 -7.62 22.88 37.70
N ILE A 284 -6.96 21.92 37.05
CA ILE A 284 -7.45 20.56 36.93
C ILE A 284 -6.96 19.78 38.15
N CYS A 285 -7.82 19.65 39.17
CA CYS A 285 -7.52 18.90 40.38
C CYS A 285 -7.52 17.39 40.11
N LEU A 286 -6.34 16.78 40.18
CA LEU A 286 -6.12 15.34 40.03
C LEU A 286 -5.83 14.71 41.39
N GLU A 287 -6.54 13.64 41.75
CA GLU A 287 -6.29 12.95 43.01
C GLU A 287 -4.95 12.20 43.01
N ALA A 288 -4.42 11.90 44.20
CA ALA A 288 -3.09 11.28 44.40
C ALA A 288 -2.84 10.01 43.56
N MET A 289 -3.87 9.25 43.19
CA MET A 289 -3.77 8.05 42.34
C MET A 289 -3.26 8.28 40.91
N PHE A 290 -3.12 9.54 40.46
CA PHE A 290 -2.58 9.89 39.15
C PHE A 290 -1.04 10.01 39.13
N HIS A 291 -0.37 9.90 40.28
CA HIS A 291 1.09 9.98 40.41
C HIS A 291 1.59 9.18 41.63
N LYS A 292 2.91 9.10 41.86
CA LYS A 292 3.48 8.38 43.02
C LYS A 292 3.45 9.15 44.35
N GLY A 293 2.89 10.35 44.40
CA GLY A 293 2.72 11.13 45.64
C GLY A 293 1.42 10.79 46.37
N ASP A 294 1.34 11.14 47.65
CA ASP A 294 0.15 10.95 48.50
C ASP A 294 -0.81 12.15 48.48
N GLU A 295 -0.43 13.27 47.85
CA GLU A 295 -1.22 14.50 47.78
C GLU A 295 -1.87 14.71 46.40
N PRO A 296 -3.05 15.35 46.31
CA PRO A 296 -3.59 15.77 45.01
C PRO A 296 -2.65 16.74 44.26
N VAL A 297 -2.73 16.74 42.93
CA VAL A 297 -1.99 17.66 42.07
C VAL A 297 -2.97 18.53 41.31
N ASP A 298 -2.74 19.84 41.35
CA ASP A 298 -3.48 20.82 40.57
C ASP A 298 -2.68 21.20 39.33
N ILE A 299 -3.24 20.93 38.14
CA ILE A 299 -2.61 21.29 36.88
C ILE A 299 -3.25 22.57 36.34
N PRO A 300 -2.52 23.70 36.26
CA PRO A 300 -3.06 24.93 35.69
C PRO A 300 -3.24 24.78 34.17
N LEU A 301 -4.40 25.21 33.69
CA LEU A 301 -4.71 25.28 32.27
C LEU A 301 -5.40 26.61 31.96
N THR A 302 -4.80 27.39 31.07
CA THR A 302 -5.40 28.62 30.56
C THR A 302 -6.21 28.36 29.29
N ARG A 303 -7.23 29.19 29.03
CA ARG A 303 -8.01 29.15 27.78
C ARG A 303 -7.10 29.29 26.56
N LYS A 304 -6.10 30.17 26.64
CA LYS A 304 -5.14 30.39 25.55
C LYS A 304 -4.34 29.13 25.21
N GLN A 305 -3.91 28.36 26.20
CA GLN A 305 -3.22 27.08 25.97
C GLN A 305 -4.15 26.06 25.31
N PHE A 306 -5.39 25.92 25.82
CA PHE A 306 -6.39 25.06 25.20
C PHE A 306 -6.65 25.43 23.73
N GLU A 307 -6.85 26.71 23.44
CA GLU A 307 -7.08 27.21 22.08
C GLU A 307 -5.88 26.97 21.14
N GLN A 308 -4.65 27.04 21.66
CA GLN A 308 -3.45 26.72 20.89
C GLN A 308 -3.37 25.22 20.57
N MET A 309 -3.66 24.36 21.54
CA MET A 309 -3.69 22.90 21.35
C MET A 309 -4.76 22.47 20.34
N ALA A 310 -5.94 23.11 20.38
CA ALA A 310 -7.07 22.78 19.51
C ALA A 310 -7.09 23.55 18.18
N SER A 311 -6.08 24.40 17.91
CA SER A 311 -6.03 25.31 16.76
C SER A 311 -6.29 24.61 15.42
N ASP A 312 -5.68 23.44 15.19
CA ASP A 312 -5.78 22.76 13.90
C ASP A 312 -7.19 22.17 13.69
N LEU A 313 -7.81 21.65 14.75
CA LEU A 313 -9.20 21.20 14.71
C LEU A 313 -10.17 22.38 14.51
N PHE A 314 -9.90 23.53 15.12
CA PHE A 314 -10.72 24.73 14.93
C PHE A 314 -10.59 25.30 13.51
N LYS A 315 -9.41 25.25 12.89
CA LYS A 315 -9.25 25.63 11.47
C LYS A 315 -10.00 24.67 10.57
N TRP A 316 -9.94 23.38 10.87
CA TRP A 316 -10.63 22.35 10.10
C TRP A 316 -12.15 22.58 10.06
N THR A 317 -12.78 23.01 11.16
CA THR A 317 -14.22 23.34 11.14
C THR A 317 -14.54 24.50 10.18
N ILE A 318 -13.65 25.50 10.08
CA ILE A 318 -13.82 26.62 9.14
C ILE A 318 -13.61 26.18 7.69
N GLU A 319 -12.68 25.27 7.42
CA GLU A 319 -12.48 24.70 6.09
C GLU A 319 -13.72 23.93 5.60
N ILE A 320 -14.39 23.20 6.49
CA ILE A 320 -15.66 22.51 6.17
C ILE A 320 -16.77 23.53 5.86
N VAL A 321 -16.84 24.65 6.60
CA VAL A 321 -17.77 25.74 6.30
C VAL A 321 -17.52 26.32 4.90
N ASP A 322 -16.25 26.55 4.54
CA ASP A 322 -15.86 27.06 3.24
C ASP A 322 -16.24 26.09 2.11
N LYS A 323 -15.99 24.79 2.30
CA LYS A 323 -16.43 23.73 1.36
C LYS A 323 -17.94 23.73 1.17
N CYS A 324 -18.71 23.90 2.25
CA CYS A 324 -20.17 23.96 2.17
C CYS A 324 -20.64 25.17 1.36
N LEU A 325 -20.01 26.35 1.53
CA LEU A 325 -20.27 27.55 0.72
C LEU A 325 -19.98 27.30 -0.77
N GLU A 326 -18.81 26.75 -1.10
CA GLU A 326 -18.44 26.41 -2.47
C GLU A 326 -19.44 25.45 -3.11
N ASN A 327 -19.84 24.40 -2.38
CA ASN A 327 -20.82 23.41 -2.84
C ASN A 327 -22.20 24.02 -3.10
N SER A 328 -22.59 25.02 -2.30
CA SER A 328 -23.83 25.78 -2.49
C SER A 328 -23.75 26.82 -3.62
N LYS A 329 -22.55 27.10 -4.14
CA LYS A 329 -22.25 28.21 -5.07
C LYS A 329 -22.63 29.58 -4.52
N LEU A 330 -22.55 29.73 -3.20
CA LEU A 330 -22.82 30.99 -2.52
C LEU A 330 -21.52 31.56 -1.95
N SER A 331 -21.47 32.88 -1.88
CA SER A 331 -20.42 33.62 -1.22
C SER A 331 -20.76 33.85 0.26
N LYS A 332 -19.74 34.23 1.04
CA LYS A 332 -19.90 34.61 2.46
C LYS A 332 -20.91 35.76 2.67
N ASN A 333 -21.07 36.61 1.67
CA ASN A 333 -21.98 37.76 1.74
C ASN A 333 -23.45 37.34 1.62
N ASP A 334 -23.73 36.23 0.93
CA ASP A 334 -25.08 35.73 0.68
C ASP A 334 -25.73 35.14 1.95
N ILE A 335 -24.92 34.69 2.92
CA ILE A 335 -25.39 34.15 4.19
C ILE A 335 -25.85 35.27 5.13
N LYS A 336 -27.15 35.42 5.35
CA LYS A 336 -27.72 36.44 6.25
C LYS A 336 -27.53 36.11 7.72
N GLU A 337 -27.78 34.86 8.09
CA GLU A 337 -27.81 34.41 9.49
C GLU A 337 -26.91 33.20 9.72
N ILE A 338 -26.20 33.19 10.84
CA ILE A 338 -25.35 32.05 11.27
C ILE A 338 -25.95 31.51 12.57
N ILE A 339 -26.43 30.28 12.57
CA ILE A 339 -27.13 29.63 13.67
C ILE A 339 -26.19 28.61 14.31
N LEU A 340 -25.92 28.73 15.61
CA LEU A 340 -25.05 27.80 16.34
C LEU A 340 -25.87 26.73 17.07
N SER A 341 -25.57 25.46 16.81
CA SER A 341 -26.15 24.29 17.46
C SER A 341 -25.05 23.40 18.05
N GLY A 342 -25.37 22.61 19.08
CA GLY A 342 -24.44 21.67 19.69
C GLY A 342 -23.52 22.30 20.76
N GLY A 343 -23.24 21.53 21.81
CA GLY A 343 -22.66 22.07 23.03
C GLY A 343 -21.24 22.64 22.91
N SER A 344 -20.44 22.13 21.97
CA SER A 344 -19.07 22.61 21.75
C SER A 344 -19.02 23.97 21.06
N THR A 345 -20.14 24.47 20.53
CA THR A 345 -20.22 25.86 20.03
C THR A 345 -20.11 26.91 21.13
N ARG A 346 -20.16 26.51 22.41
CA ARG A 346 -19.91 27.41 23.55
C ARG A 346 -18.45 27.88 23.63
N ILE A 347 -17.51 27.17 23.00
CA ILE A 347 -16.09 27.52 22.99
C ILE A 347 -15.92 28.92 22.37
N PRO A 348 -15.36 29.91 23.10
CA PRO A 348 -15.24 31.28 22.63
C PRO A 348 -14.46 31.41 21.32
N LYS A 349 -13.38 30.63 21.14
CA LYS A 349 -12.57 30.67 19.93
C LYS A 349 -13.31 30.23 18.67
N ILE A 350 -14.15 29.21 18.78
CA ILE A 350 -15.00 28.76 17.67
C ILE A 350 -15.94 29.88 17.23
N GLN A 351 -16.59 30.55 18.20
CA GLN A 351 -17.49 31.69 17.93
C GLN A 351 -16.72 32.87 17.30
N GLU A 352 -15.54 33.18 17.81
CA GLU A 352 -14.69 34.23 17.24
C GLU A 352 -14.34 33.90 15.78
N MET A 353 -13.83 32.70 15.51
CA MET A 353 -13.38 32.28 14.18
C MET A 353 -14.51 32.26 13.16
N ILE A 354 -15.69 31.72 13.51
CA ILE A 354 -16.83 31.70 12.57
C ILE A 354 -17.37 33.12 12.33
N SER A 355 -17.40 33.99 13.35
CA SER A 355 -17.80 35.39 13.17
C SER A 355 -16.81 36.13 12.27
N GLN A 356 -15.50 35.99 12.51
CA GLN A 356 -14.43 36.59 11.70
C GLN A 356 -14.47 36.08 10.26
N PHE A 357 -14.66 34.78 10.06
CA PHE A 357 -14.75 34.16 8.74
C PHE A 357 -15.84 34.80 7.87
N PHE A 358 -16.94 35.24 8.51
CA PHE A 358 -18.06 35.96 7.89
C PHE A 358 -18.00 37.49 8.07
N GLY A 359 -16.83 38.08 8.30
CA GLY A 359 -16.65 39.53 8.35
C GLY A 359 -17.22 40.19 9.60
N GLY A 360 -17.23 39.49 10.73
CA GLY A 360 -17.74 39.98 12.00
C GLY A 360 -19.27 39.88 12.15
N LYS A 361 -19.95 39.06 11.34
CA LYS A 361 -21.39 38.85 11.45
C LYS A 361 -21.78 38.33 12.84
N LYS A 362 -22.93 38.81 13.33
CA LYS A 362 -23.50 38.39 14.62
C LYS A 362 -23.97 36.94 14.53
N LEU A 363 -23.63 36.15 15.55
CA LEU A 363 -24.02 34.75 15.65
C LEU A 363 -25.36 34.62 16.37
N ASN A 364 -26.26 33.80 15.83
CA ASN A 364 -27.53 33.45 16.42
C ASN A 364 -27.36 32.24 17.34
N LYS A 365 -27.57 32.47 18.65
CA LYS A 365 -27.36 31.47 19.70
C LYS A 365 -28.70 31.08 20.31
N PHE A 366 -28.89 29.79 20.56
CA PHE A 366 -30.00 29.32 21.40
C PHE A 366 -29.71 29.58 22.88
N ASN A 367 -30.78 29.62 23.69
CA ASN A 367 -30.63 29.66 25.16
C ASN A 367 -29.87 28.43 25.66
N ASN A 368 -30.20 27.26 25.11
CA ASN A 368 -29.46 26.02 25.31
C ASN A 368 -29.22 25.33 23.96
N PRO A 369 -27.99 25.37 23.40
CA PRO A 369 -27.69 24.68 22.15
C PRO A 369 -27.81 23.15 22.22
N ASP A 370 -27.83 22.54 23.41
CA ASP A 370 -27.99 21.08 23.58
C ASP A 370 -29.45 20.60 23.45
N GLU A 371 -30.41 21.52 23.40
CA GLU A 371 -31.85 21.20 23.39
C GLU A 371 -32.50 21.46 22.02
N CYS A 372 -31.94 22.38 21.24
CA CYS A 372 -32.57 22.91 20.02
C CYS A 372 -32.86 21.83 18.96
N VAL A 373 -31.99 20.81 18.87
CA VAL A 373 -32.13 19.68 17.96
C VAL A 373 -33.34 18.81 18.33
N ALA A 374 -33.55 18.49 19.61
CA ALA A 374 -34.73 17.74 20.05
C ALA A 374 -36.02 18.55 19.87
N GLN A 375 -35.95 19.86 20.12
CA GLN A 375 -37.07 20.78 19.95
C GLN A 375 -37.53 20.88 18.50
N GLY A 376 -36.61 20.98 17.55
CA GLY A 376 -36.92 20.90 16.13
C GLY A 376 -37.56 19.57 15.75
N ALA A 377 -37.04 18.46 16.27
CA ALA A 377 -37.59 17.13 15.99
C ALA A 377 -39.03 17.00 16.52
N ALA A 378 -39.35 17.63 17.65
CA ALA A 378 -40.70 17.64 18.20
C ALA A 378 -41.67 18.46 17.35
N ILE A 379 -41.24 19.59 16.78
CA ILE A 379 -42.01 20.36 15.80
C ILE A 379 -42.30 19.49 14.57
N GLN A 380 -41.28 18.83 14.02
CA GLN A 380 -41.46 17.92 12.89
C GLN A 380 -42.39 16.75 13.22
N ALA A 381 -42.32 16.20 14.44
CA ALA A 381 -43.19 15.14 14.90
C ALA A 381 -44.66 15.59 14.98
N ALA A 382 -44.90 16.83 15.41
CA ALA A 382 -46.24 17.43 15.42
C ALA A 382 -46.79 17.65 14.00
N LEU A 383 -45.96 18.14 13.08
CA LEU A 383 -46.31 18.33 11.67
C LEU A 383 -46.68 17.01 10.96
N LEU A 384 -46.12 15.89 11.41
CA LEU A 384 -46.41 14.55 10.88
C LEU A 384 -47.53 13.82 11.64
N SER A 385 -48.10 14.43 12.67
CA SER A 385 -49.21 13.86 13.45
C SER A 385 -50.56 13.98 12.70
N THR A 386 -51.61 13.31 13.18
CA THR A 386 -52.89 13.20 12.47
C THR A 386 -53.70 14.51 12.37
N HIS A 387 -53.30 15.58 13.08
CA HIS A 387 -54.01 16.87 13.10
C HIS A 387 -53.02 18.06 13.01
N PRO A 388 -52.25 18.21 11.92
CA PRO A 388 -51.17 19.20 11.84
C PRO A 388 -51.71 20.65 11.77
N GLU A 389 -52.90 20.83 11.19
CA GLU A 389 -53.49 22.15 10.89
C GLU A 389 -54.02 22.92 12.11
N GLN A 390 -54.10 22.27 13.29
CA GLN A 390 -54.56 22.92 14.51
C GLN A 390 -53.45 23.71 15.23
N PHE A 391 -52.20 23.65 14.76
CA PHE A 391 -51.07 23.97 15.64
C PHE A 391 -49.93 24.80 15.05
N ILE A 392 -49.62 24.74 13.75
CA ILE A 392 -48.43 25.39 13.18
C ILE A 392 -48.75 25.86 11.76
N ASP A 393 -48.35 27.08 11.37
CA ASP A 393 -48.32 27.50 9.95
C ASP A 393 -47.48 26.47 9.18
N GLN A 394 -47.97 25.86 8.10
CA GLN A 394 -47.30 24.71 7.46
C GLN A 394 -45.89 25.08 6.95
N ILE A 395 -44.87 24.87 7.78
CA ILE A 395 -43.46 24.96 7.40
C ILE A 395 -43.09 23.67 6.69
N LYS A 396 -42.77 23.75 5.40
CA LYS A 396 -42.26 22.60 4.65
C LYS A 396 -40.74 22.58 4.71
N ILE A 397 -40.18 21.39 4.89
CA ILE A 397 -38.73 21.20 4.93
C ILE A 397 -38.35 20.22 3.83
N THR A 398 -37.43 20.66 2.97
CA THR A 398 -36.83 19.83 1.94
C THR A 398 -35.37 19.59 2.30
N ASP A 399 -35.00 18.33 2.50
CA ASP A 399 -33.62 17.92 2.79
C ASP A 399 -32.91 17.45 1.50
N VAL A 400 -31.62 17.13 1.56
CA VAL A 400 -30.84 16.72 0.39
C VAL A 400 -29.97 15.48 0.63
N VAL A 401 -29.55 14.83 -0.46
CA VAL A 401 -28.59 13.71 -0.42
C VAL A 401 -27.17 14.21 -0.15
N PRO A 402 -26.42 13.67 0.82
CA PRO A 402 -25.07 14.16 1.14
C PRO A 402 -24.01 13.80 0.07
N LEU A 403 -24.16 12.65 -0.62
CA LEU A 403 -23.23 12.14 -1.63
C LEU A 403 -23.94 11.64 -2.89
N SER A 404 -23.27 11.72 -4.05
CA SER A 404 -23.81 11.24 -5.31
C SER A 404 -23.89 9.71 -5.34
N LEU A 405 -24.96 9.19 -5.91
CA LEU A 405 -25.22 7.76 -6.11
C LEU A 405 -25.21 7.41 -7.59
N GLY A 406 -24.66 6.26 -7.94
CA GLY A 406 -24.47 5.86 -9.33
C GLY A 406 -24.26 4.37 -9.51
N ILE A 407 -24.21 3.96 -10.77
CA ILE A 407 -24.08 2.55 -11.18
C ILE A 407 -22.83 2.36 -12.01
N GLU A 408 -22.13 1.24 -11.82
CA GLU A 408 -21.04 0.85 -12.71
C GLU A 408 -21.57 0.49 -14.09
N VAL A 409 -21.02 1.16 -15.09
CA VAL A 409 -21.22 0.84 -16.50
C VAL A 409 -19.85 0.67 -17.15
N LEU A 410 -19.74 -0.20 -18.15
CA LEU A 410 -18.53 -0.37 -18.98
C LEU A 410 -17.27 -0.83 -18.22
N GLY A 411 -17.44 -1.44 -17.03
CA GLY A 411 -16.39 -2.13 -16.28
C GLY A 411 -15.32 -1.20 -15.73
N ASP A 412 -15.73 -0.03 -15.20
CA ASP A 412 -15.03 0.82 -14.21
C ASP A 412 -15.65 2.25 -14.12
N PHE A 413 -16.70 2.59 -14.89
CA PHE A 413 -17.25 3.95 -14.93
C PHE A 413 -18.52 4.09 -14.09
N MET A 414 -18.62 5.14 -13.27
CA MET A 414 -19.80 5.46 -12.49
C MET A 414 -20.75 6.34 -13.28
N ASP A 415 -21.88 5.78 -13.72
CA ASP A 415 -22.98 6.57 -14.23
C ASP A 415 -23.83 7.10 -13.08
N PHE A 416 -23.64 8.37 -12.73
CA PHE A 416 -24.37 9.04 -11.65
C PHE A 416 -25.88 9.02 -11.93
N VAL A 417 -26.64 8.41 -11.04
CA VAL A 417 -28.11 8.38 -11.11
C VAL A 417 -28.67 9.55 -10.33
N ILE A 418 -28.29 9.71 -9.06
CA ILE A 418 -28.69 10.82 -8.17
C ILE A 418 -27.44 11.60 -7.78
N ARG A 419 -27.44 12.92 -7.91
CA ARG A 419 -26.30 13.77 -7.53
C ARG A 419 -26.39 14.16 -6.05
N ARG A 420 -25.24 14.43 -5.41
CA ARG A 420 -25.22 15.09 -4.11
C ARG A 420 -25.98 16.41 -4.14
N ASN A 421 -26.48 16.82 -2.98
CA ASN A 421 -27.34 17.99 -2.79
C ASN A 421 -28.66 17.93 -3.59
N THR A 422 -29.07 16.76 -4.11
CA THR A 422 -30.39 16.60 -4.72
C THR A 422 -31.47 16.56 -3.63
N PRO A 423 -32.58 17.31 -3.75
CA PRO A 423 -33.69 17.27 -2.79
C PRO A 423 -34.28 15.87 -2.59
N ILE A 424 -34.63 15.51 -1.35
CA ILE A 424 -35.31 14.25 -0.99
C ILE A 424 -36.75 14.50 -0.47
N PRO A 425 -37.70 13.56 -0.70
CA PRO A 425 -37.54 12.28 -1.39
C PRO A 425 -37.34 12.46 -2.89
N ILE A 426 -36.55 11.57 -3.50
CA ILE A 426 -36.28 11.58 -4.94
C ILE A 426 -36.38 10.18 -5.51
N SER A 427 -36.94 10.07 -6.70
CA SER A 427 -36.93 8.87 -7.52
C SER A 427 -36.35 9.24 -8.87
N GLN A 428 -35.18 8.70 -9.19
CA GLN A 428 -34.55 8.89 -10.49
C GLN A 428 -34.28 7.53 -11.12
N CYS A 429 -34.57 7.44 -12.41
CA CYS A 429 -34.32 6.22 -13.17
C CYS A 429 -33.38 6.48 -14.33
N LYS A 430 -32.59 5.46 -14.65
CA LYS A 430 -31.80 5.39 -15.85
C LYS A 430 -32.11 4.10 -16.59
N ILE A 431 -32.09 4.20 -17.91
CA ILE A 431 -32.39 3.08 -18.80
C ILE A 431 -31.08 2.51 -19.29
N TYR A 432 -30.85 1.24 -19.00
CA TYR A 432 -29.69 0.48 -19.43
C TYR A 432 -30.13 -0.56 -20.46
N ASN A 433 -29.37 -0.67 -21.54
CA ASN A 433 -29.65 -1.65 -22.60
C ASN A 433 -29.00 -2.99 -22.22
N ASN A 434 -29.72 -4.09 -22.38
CA ASN A 434 -29.14 -5.42 -22.30
C ASN A 434 -28.27 -5.68 -23.55
N PRO A 435 -26.95 -5.88 -23.42
CA PRO A 435 -26.09 -6.15 -24.56
C PRO A 435 -26.14 -7.63 -25.01
N TYR A 436 -26.84 -8.51 -24.29
CA TYR A 436 -26.84 -9.96 -24.50
C TYR A 436 -28.13 -10.48 -25.18
N HIS A 437 -28.01 -11.57 -25.94
CA HIS A 437 -29.05 -12.11 -26.85
C HIS A 437 -29.95 -13.21 -26.25
N ALA A 438 -29.59 -13.84 -25.12
CA ALA A 438 -30.36 -14.96 -24.58
C ALA A 438 -30.25 -15.06 -23.05
N GLY A 439 -31.40 -15.15 -22.35
CA GLY A 439 -31.59 -15.74 -21.02
C GLY A 439 -30.60 -15.36 -19.91
N THR A 440 -30.04 -14.17 -19.94
CA THR A 440 -28.92 -13.76 -19.06
C THR A 440 -29.41 -12.81 -18.00
N SER A 441 -28.92 -12.99 -16.78
CA SER A 441 -29.09 -12.03 -15.71
C SER A 441 -28.24 -10.79 -15.99
N LEU A 442 -28.72 -9.61 -15.60
CA LEU A 442 -27.93 -8.37 -15.55
C LEU A 442 -27.62 -8.03 -14.11
N SER A 443 -26.38 -7.64 -13.87
CA SER A 443 -25.82 -7.31 -12.56
C SER A 443 -25.37 -5.84 -12.58
N PHE A 444 -25.90 -5.03 -11.67
CA PHE A 444 -25.61 -3.59 -11.55
C PHE A 444 -24.91 -3.31 -10.22
N LYS A 445 -23.63 -2.98 -10.27
CA LYS A 445 -22.89 -2.53 -9.09
C LYS A 445 -23.22 -1.08 -8.78
N ILE A 446 -23.61 -0.79 -7.54
CA ILE A 446 -24.06 0.51 -7.07
C ILE A 446 -22.93 1.15 -6.25
N PHE A 447 -22.69 2.43 -6.46
CA PHE A 447 -21.63 3.19 -5.80
C PHE A 447 -22.16 4.50 -5.22
N GLU A 448 -21.46 5.00 -4.20
CA GLU A 448 -21.61 6.33 -3.60
C GLU A 448 -20.26 7.08 -3.69
N GLY A 449 -20.26 8.32 -4.15
CA GLY A 449 -19.05 9.12 -4.32
C GLY A 449 -19.11 10.05 -5.52
N GLU A 450 -18.08 10.89 -5.68
CA GLU A 450 -18.08 11.99 -6.66
C GLU A 450 -17.17 11.79 -7.89
N ARG A 451 -16.39 10.71 -7.96
CA ARG A 451 -15.48 10.43 -9.09
C ARG A 451 -16.18 9.75 -10.25
N ALA A 452 -15.69 9.93 -11.49
CA ALA A 452 -16.18 9.14 -12.62
C ALA A 452 -15.69 7.68 -12.61
N ASP A 453 -14.55 7.40 -11.97
CA ASP A 453 -13.97 6.05 -11.83
C ASP A 453 -14.53 5.34 -10.59
N VAL A 454 -15.26 4.23 -10.76
CA VAL A 454 -15.88 3.48 -9.67
C VAL A 454 -14.86 2.96 -8.65
N LYS A 455 -13.59 2.73 -9.06
CA LYS A 455 -12.52 2.32 -8.13
C LYS A 455 -12.19 3.39 -7.11
N LYS A 456 -12.48 4.65 -7.43
CA LYS A 456 -12.31 5.80 -6.56
C LYS A 456 -13.61 6.17 -5.83
N ASN A 457 -14.70 5.44 -6.04
CA ASN A 457 -15.95 5.59 -5.29
C ASN A 457 -16.18 4.45 -4.31
N TYR A 458 -17.15 4.65 -3.44
CA TYR A 458 -17.52 3.70 -2.41
C TYR A 458 -18.55 2.70 -2.96
N PHE A 459 -18.31 1.40 -2.82
CA PHE A 459 -19.20 0.36 -3.34
C PHE A 459 -20.33 0.08 -2.35
N LEU A 460 -21.58 0.33 -2.74
CA LEU A 460 -22.75 0.13 -1.88
C LEU A 460 -23.33 -1.29 -1.97
N GLY A 461 -23.24 -1.93 -3.13
CA GLY A 461 -23.79 -3.28 -3.32
C GLY A 461 -24.07 -3.61 -4.79
N ASN A 462 -24.64 -4.80 -5.01
CA ASN A 462 -24.93 -5.30 -6.36
C ASN A 462 -26.41 -5.63 -6.53
N LEU A 463 -26.99 -5.32 -7.69
CA LEU A 463 -28.39 -5.57 -8.04
C LEU A 463 -28.47 -6.52 -9.23
N GLU A 464 -29.05 -7.70 -9.03
CA GLU A 464 -29.19 -8.73 -10.08
C GLU A 464 -30.64 -8.92 -10.53
N ILE A 465 -30.87 -8.79 -11.85
CA ILE A 465 -32.14 -9.08 -12.52
C ILE A 465 -31.98 -10.28 -13.45
N ASP A 466 -32.66 -11.37 -13.12
CA ASP A 466 -32.62 -12.63 -13.88
C ASP A 466 -33.84 -12.78 -14.79
N ASN A 467 -33.84 -13.81 -15.64
CA ASN A 467 -34.96 -14.18 -16.51
C ASN A 467 -35.42 -13.05 -17.46
N LEU A 468 -34.47 -12.27 -17.99
CA LEU A 468 -34.77 -11.24 -18.99
C LEU A 468 -35.32 -11.86 -20.28
N THR A 469 -36.27 -11.15 -20.91
CA THR A 469 -36.91 -11.57 -22.16
C THR A 469 -35.85 -11.68 -23.26
N PRO A 470 -35.67 -12.87 -23.86
CA PRO A 470 -34.71 -13.06 -24.93
C PRO A 470 -35.05 -12.14 -26.09
N THR A 471 -34.16 -11.19 -26.35
CA THR A 471 -34.32 -10.23 -27.44
C THR A 471 -32.97 -9.97 -28.09
N PRO A 472 -32.98 -9.45 -29.32
CA PRO A 472 -31.78 -8.91 -29.94
C PRO A 472 -31.05 -7.91 -29.01
N PRO A 473 -29.70 -7.83 -29.05
CA PRO A 473 -28.96 -6.85 -28.27
C PRO A 473 -29.55 -5.44 -28.38
N ARG A 474 -29.66 -4.74 -27.25
CA ARG A 474 -30.23 -3.39 -27.11
C ARG A 474 -31.74 -3.26 -27.34
N GLN A 475 -32.47 -4.36 -27.53
CA GLN A 475 -33.94 -4.32 -27.56
C GLN A 475 -34.54 -4.52 -26.17
N CYS A 476 -33.95 -5.38 -25.33
CA CYS A 476 -34.28 -5.42 -23.90
C CYS A 476 -33.65 -4.21 -23.20
N LYS A 477 -34.51 -3.38 -22.60
CA LYS A 477 -34.16 -2.23 -21.78
C LYS A 477 -34.53 -2.53 -20.34
N VAL A 478 -33.59 -2.31 -19.43
CA VAL A 478 -33.79 -2.38 -17.99
C VAL A 478 -33.78 -0.97 -17.44
N ILE A 479 -34.88 -0.58 -16.81
CA ILE A 479 -35.02 0.67 -16.09
C ILE A 479 -34.54 0.41 -14.67
N VAL A 480 -33.40 0.97 -14.30
CA VAL A 480 -32.95 0.97 -12.89
C VAL A 480 -33.39 2.27 -12.26
N THR A 481 -34.16 2.17 -11.18
CA THR A 481 -34.70 3.29 -10.42
C THR A 481 -34.06 3.32 -9.05
N MET A 482 -33.34 4.40 -8.73
CA MET A 482 -32.90 4.71 -7.38
C MET A 482 -33.92 5.63 -6.74
N ILE A 483 -34.40 5.22 -5.56
CA ILE A 483 -35.39 5.94 -4.78
C ILE A 483 -34.75 6.24 -3.44
N ILE A 484 -34.62 7.51 -3.08
CA ILE A 484 -34.29 7.92 -1.72
C ILE A 484 -35.57 8.44 -1.10
N ASP A 485 -36.00 7.80 -0.02
CA ASP A 485 -37.21 8.19 0.68
C ASP A 485 -37.01 9.46 1.54
N GLN A 486 -38.05 9.84 2.27
CA GLN A 486 -38.04 11.01 3.15
C GLN A 486 -37.08 10.89 4.36
N ASN A 487 -36.52 9.71 4.62
CA ASN A 487 -35.55 9.43 5.68
C ASN A 487 -34.10 9.41 5.16
N GLY A 488 -33.90 9.56 3.84
CA GLY A 488 -32.59 9.41 3.22
C GLY A 488 -32.21 7.95 2.96
N ILE A 489 -33.16 7.02 2.94
CA ILE A 489 -32.89 5.59 2.73
C ILE A 489 -33.00 5.24 1.25
N LEU A 490 -31.93 4.65 0.71
CA LEU A 490 -31.85 4.21 -0.68
C LEU A 490 -32.57 2.88 -0.91
N THR A 491 -33.49 2.86 -1.86
CA THR A 491 -34.08 1.66 -2.47
C THR A 491 -33.75 1.65 -3.96
N VAL A 492 -33.16 0.57 -4.46
CA VAL A 492 -32.85 0.42 -5.89
C VAL A 492 -33.72 -0.67 -6.51
N LYS A 493 -34.46 -0.33 -7.56
CA LYS A 493 -35.35 -1.23 -8.30
C LYS A 493 -34.87 -1.43 -9.73
N ALA A 494 -35.12 -2.59 -10.33
CA ALA A 494 -34.88 -2.83 -11.76
C ALA A 494 -36.13 -3.42 -12.43
N LYS A 495 -36.57 -2.83 -13.55
CA LYS A 495 -37.72 -3.30 -14.33
C LYS A 495 -37.34 -3.50 -15.79
N GLU A 496 -37.71 -4.65 -16.37
CA GLU A 496 -37.61 -4.87 -17.81
C GLU A 496 -38.76 -4.14 -18.55
N GLN A 497 -38.44 -3.45 -19.64
CA GLN A 497 -39.42 -2.62 -20.38
C GLN A 497 -40.37 -3.41 -21.29
N LEU A 498 -39.96 -4.58 -21.83
CA LEU A 498 -40.67 -5.27 -22.92
C LEU A 498 -41.83 -6.17 -22.48
N SER A 499 -41.71 -6.83 -21.34
CA SER A 499 -42.56 -7.96 -20.95
C SER A 499 -43.47 -7.67 -19.76
N ASN A 500 -43.51 -6.43 -19.28
CA ASN A 500 -44.05 -6.08 -17.96
C ASN A 500 -43.46 -6.91 -16.80
N ASN A 501 -42.37 -7.67 -17.02
CA ASN A 501 -41.66 -8.38 -15.98
C ASN A 501 -41.01 -7.36 -15.02
N THR A 502 -41.59 -7.27 -13.83
CA THR A 502 -41.12 -6.42 -12.73
C THR A 502 -40.49 -7.30 -11.66
N LYS A 503 -39.23 -7.07 -11.33
CA LYS A 503 -38.60 -7.66 -10.13
C LYS A 503 -38.34 -6.52 -9.15
N ASP A 504 -39.15 -6.46 -8.09
CA ASP A 504 -38.85 -5.59 -6.96
C ASP A 504 -37.74 -6.25 -6.14
N LEU A 505 -36.60 -5.58 -6.04
CA LEU A 505 -35.56 -5.92 -5.09
C LEU A 505 -35.54 -4.82 -4.04
N LYS A 506 -35.81 -5.19 -2.79
CA LYS A 506 -35.37 -4.40 -1.65
C LYS A 506 -33.93 -4.83 -1.42
N VAL A 507 -32.97 -4.06 -1.93
CA VAL A 507 -31.55 -4.35 -1.74
C VAL A 507 -31.27 -4.34 -0.25
N ILE A 508 -30.96 -5.51 0.32
CA ILE A 508 -30.40 -5.62 1.66
C ILE A 508 -28.88 -5.54 1.46
N TYR A 509 -28.30 -4.46 1.97
CA TYR A 509 -26.90 -4.09 1.83
C TYR A 509 -25.90 -5.22 2.11
N SER A 510 -24.79 -5.20 1.36
CA SER A 510 -23.57 -5.92 1.69
C SER A 510 -22.32 -5.01 1.58
N ARG A 511 -21.96 -4.44 2.75
CA ARG A 511 -20.60 -4.12 3.26
C ARG A 511 -19.71 -3.03 2.64
N GLY A 512 -19.00 -2.38 3.59
CA GLY A 512 -17.93 -1.37 3.55
C GLY A 512 -18.41 0.05 3.93
N HIS A 513 -17.52 0.90 4.47
CA HIS A 513 -17.71 2.35 4.68
C HIS A 513 -16.41 3.10 4.34
N ARG A 514 -16.49 4.41 4.09
CA ARG A 514 -15.34 5.34 4.07
C ARG A 514 -15.32 6.21 5.32
N SER A 515 -14.11 6.65 5.69
CA SER A 515 -13.93 7.72 6.66
C SER A 515 -14.34 9.08 6.08
N ASP A 516 -14.82 10.00 6.92
CA ASP A 516 -15.25 11.34 6.46
C ASP A 516 -14.10 12.16 5.88
N ARG A 517 -12.86 11.91 6.33
CA ARG A 517 -11.64 12.49 5.74
C ARG A 517 -11.37 11.93 4.34
N GLU A 518 -11.63 10.66 4.09
CA GLU A 518 -11.57 10.06 2.75
C GLU A 518 -12.70 10.55 1.85
N ILE A 519 -13.89 10.80 2.40
CA ILE A 519 -15.01 11.40 1.65
C ILE A 519 -14.64 12.82 1.23
N ASN A 520 -14.18 13.66 2.16
CA ASN A 520 -13.77 15.03 1.88
C ASN A 520 -12.54 15.10 0.95
N SER A 521 -11.59 14.17 1.10
CA SER A 521 -10.49 13.97 0.17
C SER A 521 -10.98 13.55 -1.22
N ALA A 522 -11.93 12.62 -1.30
CA ALA A 522 -12.50 12.16 -2.58
C ALA A 522 -13.30 13.25 -3.30
N ILE A 523 -13.99 14.12 -2.56
CA ILE A 523 -14.68 15.30 -3.11
C ILE A 523 -13.64 16.30 -3.66
N SER A 524 -12.56 16.58 -2.93
CA SER A 524 -11.47 17.45 -3.39
C SER A 524 -10.77 16.87 -4.62
N ASP A 525 -10.43 15.58 -4.55
CA ASP A 525 -9.81 14.82 -5.63
C ASP A 525 -10.69 14.78 -6.88
N ALA A 526 -12.02 14.71 -6.75
CA ALA A 526 -12.93 14.82 -7.89
C ALA A 526 -12.88 16.19 -8.57
N ARG A 527 -12.78 17.27 -7.79
CA ARG A 527 -12.65 18.64 -8.33
C ARG A 527 -11.31 18.83 -9.04
N GLU A 528 -10.21 18.43 -8.41
CA GLU A 528 -8.87 18.56 -8.98
C GLU A 528 -8.68 17.75 -10.28
N ASN A 529 -9.49 16.71 -10.47
CA ASN A 529 -9.41 15.81 -11.62
C ASN A 529 -10.62 15.90 -12.57
N GLU A 530 -11.41 16.99 -12.54
CA GLU A 530 -12.59 17.15 -13.40
C GLU A 530 -12.24 17.00 -14.90
N ALA A 531 -11.09 17.52 -15.32
CA ALA A 531 -10.61 17.41 -16.70
C ALA A 531 -10.17 15.98 -17.08
N GLU A 532 -9.67 15.20 -16.12
CA GLU A 532 -9.36 13.78 -16.29
C GLU A 532 -10.67 12.99 -16.46
N ASP A 533 -11.62 13.21 -15.55
CA ASP A 533 -12.92 12.55 -15.50
C ASP A 533 -13.74 12.87 -16.77
N ALA A 534 -13.68 14.09 -17.30
CA ALA A 534 -14.32 14.48 -18.55
C ALA A 534 -13.74 13.73 -19.78
N LYS A 535 -12.41 13.59 -19.85
CA LYS A 535 -11.74 12.82 -20.92
C LYS A 535 -12.06 11.34 -20.81
N PHE A 536 -12.08 10.80 -19.60
CA PHE A 536 -12.46 9.42 -19.33
C PHE A 536 -13.92 9.15 -19.73
N LEU A 537 -14.84 10.07 -19.41
CA LEU A 537 -16.25 10.02 -19.81
C LEU A 537 -16.42 10.04 -21.33
N GLN A 538 -15.68 10.89 -22.04
CA GLN A 538 -15.73 10.96 -23.49
C GLN A 538 -15.26 9.65 -24.13
N PHE A 539 -14.16 9.08 -23.63
CA PHE A 539 -13.63 7.79 -24.08
C PHE A 539 -14.62 6.64 -23.83
N ALA A 540 -15.19 6.56 -22.61
CA ALA A 540 -16.15 5.53 -22.23
C ALA A 540 -17.40 5.56 -23.12
N LYS A 541 -17.97 6.74 -23.38
CA LYS A 541 -19.11 6.91 -24.30
C LYS A 541 -18.78 6.46 -25.72
N GLY A 542 -17.62 6.85 -26.24
CA GLY A 542 -17.17 6.43 -27.57
C GLY A 542 -17.00 4.91 -27.68
N LYS A 543 -16.40 4.29 -26.65
CA LYS A 543 -16.22 2.83 -26.55
C LYS A 543 -17.56 2.09 -26.59
N GLN A 544 -18.57 2.59 -25.87
CA GLN A 544 -19.90 1.99 -25.83
C GLN A 544 -20.59 2.01 -27.19
N VAL A 545 -20.66 3.19 -27.84
CA VAL A 545 -21.27 3.34 -29.17
C VAL A 545 -20.66 2.37 -30.18
N PHE A 546 -19.34 2.16 -30.09
CA PHE A 546 -18.61 1.28 -31.00
C PHE A 546 -18.85 -0.21 -30.73
N LEU A 547 -18.77 -0.66 -29.47
CA LEU A 547 -19.12 -2.04 -29.09
C LEU A 547 -20.53 -2.41 -29.54
N ASP A 548 -21.45 -1.49 -29.31
CA ASP A 548 -22.85 -1.66 -29.62
C ASP A 548 -23.13 -1.78 -31.12
N TYR A 549 -22.41 -1.02 -31.94
CA TYR A 549 -22.46 -1.14 -33.39
C TYR A 549 -22.00 -2.54 -33.83
N CYS A 550 -20.87 -3.02 -33.30
CA CYS A 550 -20.36 -4.35 -33.61
C CYS A 550 -21.35 -5.46 -33.21
N TYR A 551 -21.96 -5.37 -32.02
CA TYR A 551 -22.97 -6.34 -31.58
C TYR A 551 -24.20 -6.36 -32.50
N SER A 552 -24.67 -5.18 -32.92
CA SER A 552 -25.79 -5.06 -33.87
C SER A 552 -25.46 -5.68 -35.22
N VAL A 553 -24.24 -5.47 -35.73
CA VAL A 553 -23.78 -6.05 -37.00
C VAL A 553 -23.72 -7.58 -36.91
N LEU A 554 -23.09 -8.14 -35.87
CA LEU A 554 -23.02 -9.59 -35.67
C LEU A 554 -24.40 -10.22 -35.59
N PHE A 555 -25.30 -9.61 -34.82
CA PHE A 555 -26.68 -10.07 -34.70
C PHE A 555 -27.41 -10.07 -36.06
N ASN A 556 -27.34 -8.97 -36.81
CA ASN A 556 -28.01 -8.86 -38.11
C ASN A 556 -27.47 -9.87 -39.14
N LEU A 557 -26.15 -10.13 -39.12
CA LEU A 557 -25.53 -11.12 -39.98
C LEU A 557 -25.94 -12.55 -39.61
N ASN A 558 -26.00 -12.86 -38.31
CA ASN A 558 -26.45 -14.16 -37.80
C ASN A 558 -27.92 -14.43 -38.15
N GLN A 559 -28.83 -13.49 -37.85
CA GLN A 559 -30.26 -13.67 -38.12
C GLN A 559 -30.58 -13.87 -39.60
N LYS A 560 -29.94 -13.12 -40.49
CA LYS A 560 -30.17 -13.22 -41.94
C LYS A 560 -29.39 -14.36 -42.60
N GLN A 561 -28.67 -15.18 -41.83
CA GLN A 561 -27.75 -16.22 -42.32
C GLN A 561 -26.70 -15.70 -43.33
N LEU A 562 -26.30 -14.43 -43.18
CA LEU A 562 -25.37 -13.75 -44.07
C LEU A 562 -23.92 -13.84 -43.61
N THR A 563 -23.64 -14.55 -42.51
CA THR A 563 -22.29 -14.70 -41.94
C THR A 563 -21.28 -15.22 -42.94
N LYS A 564 -21.63 -16.21 -43.78
CA LYS A 564 -20.74 -16.71 -44.85
C LYS A 564 -20.49 -15.67 -45.95
N LYS A 565 -21.49 -14.85 -46.29
CA LYS A 565 -21.39 -13.82 -47.34
C LYS A 565 -20.55 -12.61 -46.89
N TYR A 566 -20.66 -12.21 -45.63
CA TYR A 566 -19.92 -11.10 -45.04
C TYR A 566 -18.97 -11.57 -43.94
N LYS A 567 -18.26 -12.67 -44.20
CA LYS A 567 -17.38 -13.32 -43.24
C LYS A 567 -16.33 -12.36 -42.65
N SER A 568 -15.71 -11.53 -43.50
CA SER A 568 -14.72 -10.53 -43.07
C SER A 568 -15.29 -9.49 -42.09
N VAL A 569 -16.53 -9.04 -42.30
CA VAL A 569 -17.22 -8.08 -41.41
C VAL A 569 -17.58 -8.75 -40.09
N TYR A 570 -18.05 -10.00 -40.15
CA TYR A 570 -18.38 -10.80 -38.98
C TYR A 570 -17.14 -11.03 -38.10
N GLU A 571 -16.06 -11.58 -38.66
CA GLU A 571 -14.80 -11.82 -37.96
C GLU A 571 -14.22 -10.52 -37.40
N ARG A 572 -14.28 -9.42 -38.16
CA ARG A 572 -13.77 -8.12 -37.69
C ARG A 572 -14.58 -7.56 -36.53
N CYS A 573 -15.90 -7.73 -36.53
CA CYS A 573 -16.75 -7.30 -35.42
C CYS A 573 -16.55 -8.18 -34.17
N GLU A 574 -16.34 -9.50 -34.31
CA GLU A 574 -15.96 -10.37 -33.19
C GLU A 574 -14.58 -10.02 -32.63
N GLU A 575 -13.60 -9.75 -33.48
CA GLU A 575 -12.26 -9.30 -33.09
C GLU A 575 -12.31 -7.94 -32.38
N ILE A 576 -13.07 -6.97 -32.88
CA ILE A 576 -13.26 -5.68 -32.22
C ILE A 576 -13.94 -5.87 -30.87
N ILE A 577 -15.01 -6.66 -30.80
CA ILE A 577 -15.69 -6.95 -29.54
C ILE A 577 -14.76 -7.62 -28.55
N SER A 578 -13.97 -8.60 -28.97
CA SER A 578 -13.00 -9.28 -28.10
C SER A 578 -11.91 -8.31 -27.64
N THR A 579 -11.40 -7.45 -28.52
CA THR A 579 -10.39 -6.42 -28.23
C THR A 579 -10.91 -5.31 -27.32
N VAL A 580 -12.21 -4.99 -27.39
CA VAL A 580 -12.82 -3.91 -26.60
C VAL A 580 -13.43 -4.43 -25.29
N LYS A 581 -13.85 -5.71 -25.21
CA LYS A 581 -14.24 -6.42 -23.98
C LYS A 581 -13.04 -6.88 -23.16
N LYS A 582 -11.99 -7.39 -23.81
CA LYS A 582 -10.68 -7.52 -23.20
C LYS A 582 -10.15 -6.11 -23.09
N ASN A 583 -10.53 -5.42 -22.01
CA ASN A 583 -9.81 -4.23 -21.62
C ASN A 583 -8.32 -4.58 -21.75
N GLY A 584 -7.55 -3.84 -22.56
CA GLY A 584 -6.09 -3.95 -22.59
C GLY A 584 -5.44 -3.51 -21.27
N ASN A 585 -6.14 -3.73 -20.16
CA ASN A 585 -5.76 -3.48 -18.80
C ASN A 585 -5.17 -4.77 -18.24
N VAL A 586 -4.11 -4.60 -17.48
CA VAL A 586 -3.47 -5.69 -16.77
C VAL A 586 -4.32 -6.05 -15.56
N GLU A 587 -4.79 -7.30 -15.51
CA GLU A 587 -5.56 -7.82 -14.38
C GLU A 587 -4.62 -8.51 -13.38
N ILE A 588 -4.80 -8.22 -12.09
CA ILE A 588 -4.18 -8.99 -11.02
C ILE A 588 -5.16 -10.07 -10.60
N LEU A 589 -4.75 -11.33 -10.75
CA LEU A 589 -5.57 -12.47 -10.36
C LEU A 589 -5.58 -12.64 -8.84
N GLU A 590 -6.77 -12.85 -8.30
CA GLU A 590 -6.96 -13.24 -6.91
C GLU A 590 -6.59 -14.72 -6.73
N ASN A 591 -5.92 -15.04 -5.64
CA ASN A 591 -5.73 -16.42 -5.22
C ASN A 591 -7.04 -17.04 -4.70
N LYS A 592 -7.03 -18.36 -4.46
CA LYS A 592 -8.18 -19.10 -3.90
C LYS A 592 -8.70 -18.55 -2.57
N GLU A 593 -7.86 -17.79 -1.85
CA GLU A 593 -8.21 -17.20 -0.56
C GLU A 593 -8.74 -15.76 -0.68
N GLY A 594 -9.03 -15.29 -1.89
CA GLY A 594 -9.54 -13.94 -2.19
C GLY A 594 -8.50 -12.82 -2.07
N GLY A 595 -7.21 -13.17 -1.89
CA GLY A 595 -6.12 -12.22 -1.81
C GLY A 595 -5.48 -11.94 -3.16
N ARG A 596 -5.09 -10.69 -3.41
CA ARG A 596 -4.36 -10.28 -4.64
C ARG A 596 -2.84 -10.49 -4.55
N THR A 597 -2.36 -10.93 -3.38
CA THR A 597 -0.97 -11.35 -3.14
C THR A 597 -0.94 -12.65 -2.32
N THR A 598 -0.07 -13.58 -2.69
CA THR A 598 0.11 -14.85 -1.96
C THR A 598 1.39 -14.79 -1.12
N PRO A 599 1.33 -14.94 0.22
CA PRO A 599 2.52 -15.00 1.06
C PRO A 599 3.46 -16.13 0.61
N SER A 600 4.75 -15.83 0.47
CA SER A 600 5.79 -16.84 0.16
C SER A 600 6.15 -17.69 1.38
N PHE A 601 5.14 -18.43 1.87
CA PHE A 601 5.22 -19.32 3.03
C PHE A 601 4.84 -20.74 2.61
N LEU A 602 5.61 -21.71 3.09
CA LEU A 602 5.31 -23.13 3.02
C LEU A 602 5.14 -23.68 4.43
N PHE A 603 4.26 -24.66 4.59
CA PHE A 603 4.08 -25.38 5.84
C PHE A 603 4.03 -26.88 5.61
N PHE A 604 4.89 -27.60 6.33
CA PHE A 604 4.99 -29.05 6.26
C PHE A 604 4.18 -29.69 7.40
N SER A 605 3.06 -30.32 7.05
CA SER A 605 2.18 -30.96 8.03
C SER A 605 2.70 -32.33 8.51
N GLY A 606 3.60 -32.96 7.76
CA GLY A 606 4.02 -34.36 7.93
C GLY A 606 3.41 -35.30 6.88
N LYS A 607 2.29 -34.91 6.24
CA LYS A 607 1.60 -35.66 5.18
C LYS A 607 1.47 -34.81 3.90
N ASN A 608 1.42 -35.44 2.72
CA ASN A 608 1.09 -34.72 1.49
C ASN A 608 -0.39 -34.29 1.48
N PRO A 609 -0.72 -33.07 1.00
CA PRO A 609 0.12 -32.10 0.30
C PRO A 609 0.78 -31.02 1.19
N ILE A 610 1.87 -30.42 0.70
CA ILE A 610 2.52 -29.22 1.29
C ILE A 610 1.57 -28.03 1.15
N ILE A 611 1.36 -27.29 2.25
CA ILE A 611 0.50 -26.11 2.25
C ILE A 611 1.35 -24.89 1.89
N VAL A 612 0.84 -24.04 1.00
CA VAL A 612 1.52 -22.81 0.55
C VAL A 612 0.57 -21.62 0.67
N GLY A 613 1.08 -20.44 1.02
CA GLY A 613 0.31 -19.19 1.04
C GLY A 613 -0.21 -18.78 2.41
N LYS A 614 -1.40 -18.15 2.44
CA LYS A 614 -1.98 -17.55 3.67
C LYS A 614 -2.20 -18.59 4.78
N TYR A 615 -2.68 -19.77 4.42
CA TYR A 615 -2.84 -20.88 5.38
C TYR A 615 -1.50 -21.38 5.91
N ALA A 616 -0.47 -21.46 5.07
CA ALA A 616 0.87 -21.83 5.50
C ALA A 616 1.44 -20.81 6.51
N LYS A 617 1.25 -19.50 6.27
CA LYS A 617 1.63 -18.43 7.22
C LYS A 617 0.95 -18.64 8.58
N LYS A 618 -0.38 -18.81 8.60
CA LYS A 618 -1.14 -19.06 9.84
C LYS A 618 -0.66 -20.30 10.61
N MET A 619 -0.40 -21.40 9.90
CA MET A 619 0.07 -22.64 10.52
C MET A 619 1.51 -22.51 11.05
N ALA A 620 2.37 -21.81 10.32
CA ALA A 620 3.73 -21.49 10.76
C ALA A 620 3.76 -20.61 12.03
N ASP A 621 2.73 -19.80 12.29
CA ASP A 621 2.62 -19.04 13.53
C ASP A 621 2.29 -19.93 14.75
N MET A 622 1.71 -21.11 14.51
CA MET A 622 1.44 -22.12 15.55
C MET A 622 2.61 -23.10 15.73
N LYS A 623 3.22 -23.57 14.63
CA LYS A 623 4.36 -24.50 14.59
C LYS A 623 5.47 -23.99 13.66
N PRO A 624 6.28 -23.02 14.11
CA PRO A 624 7.28 -22.37 13.25
C PRO A 624 8.35 -23.30 12.72
N GLU A 625 8.70 -24.36 13.45
CA GLU A 625 9.67 -25.37 13.03
C GLU A 625 9.25 -26.16 11.78
N HIS A 626 7.95 -26.11 11.43
CA HIS A 626 7.39 -26.68 10.21
C HIS A 626 7.16 -25.64 9.10
N GLY A 627 7.29 -24.36 9.43
CA GLY A 627 7.06 -23.23 8.52
C GLY A 627 8.35 -22.80 7.83
N VAL A 628 8.29 -22.60 6.53
CA VAL A 628 9.43 -22.19 5.70
C VAL A 628 9.06 -20.95 4.90
N TYR A 629 9.87 -19.90 4.97
CA TYR A 629 9.67 -18.60 4.32
C TYR A 629 11.03 -17.93 4.06
N GLU A 630 11.06 -16.75 3.45
CA GLU A 630 12.32 -16.04 3.13
C GLU A 630 13.28 -16.82 2.19
N ILE A 631 12.77 -17.84 1.49
CA ILE A 631 13.57 -18.69 0.60
C ILE A 631 14.26 -17.92 -0.52
N LYS A 632 13.67 -16.81 -0.99
CA LYS A 632 14.29 -15.92 -1.98
C LYS A 632 15.66 -15.41 -1.54
N ARG A 633 15.91 -15.22 -0.24
CA ARG A 633 17.23 -14.83 0.31
C ARG A 633 18.27 -15.96 0.23
N LEU A 634 17.85 -17.21 0.08
CA LEU A 634 18.71 -18.40 -0.03
C LEU A 634 18.92 -18.88 -1.47
N MET A 635 18.11 -18.38 -2.42
CA MET A 635 18.17 -18.80 -3.81
C MET A 635 19.55 -18.52 -4.43
N GLY A 636 20.15 -19.53 -5.06
CA GLY A 636 21.41 -19.41 -5.80
C GLY A 636 22.67 -19.11 -4.97
N ARG A 637 22.61 -19.23 -3.63
CA ARG A 637 23.74 -18.91 -2.73
C ARG A 637 24.46 -20.15 -2.20
N ASP A 638 25.71 -19.95 -1.81
CA ASP A 638 26.46 -20.89 -1.00
C ASP A 638 26.06 -20.81 0.48
N PHE A 639 26.19 -21.93 1.17
CA PHE A 639 25.91 -22.05 2.60
C PHE A 639 26.75 -21.07 3.40
N TYR A 640 28.02 -20.89 3.04
CA TYR A 640 28.98 -20.03 3.75
C TYR A 640 28.89 -18.55 3.38
N ASP A 641 27.96 -18.15 2.51
CA ASP A 641 27.71 -16.75 2.20
C ASP A 641 27.42 -15.98 3.52
N PRO A 642 28.12 -14.86 3.82
CA PRO A 642 27.91 -14.10 5.04
C PRO A 642 26.46 -13.68 5.27
N ASN A 643 25.72 -13.40 4.19
CA ASN A 643 24.31 -13.04 4.27
C ASN A 643 23.44 -14.25 4.66
N VAL A 644 23.75 -15.44 4.16
CA VAL A 644 23.09 -16.70 4.58
C VAL A 644 23.39 -16.98 6.04
N GLN A 645 24.66 -16.86 6.46
CA GLN A 645 25.09 -17.08 7.84
C GLN A 645 24.43 -16.10 8.82
N ASN A 646 24.37 -14.81 8.47
CA ASN A 646 23.73 -13.79 9.30
C ASN A 646 22.21 -14.01 9.47
N ASN A 647 21.56 -14.61 8.47
CA ASN A 647 20.12 -14.90 8.53
C ASN A 647 19.80 -16.12 9.41
N LEU A 648 20.74 -17.05 9.63
CA LEU A 648 20.50 -18.29 10.38
C LEU A 648 19.85 -18.06 11.75
N LYS A 649 20.23 -17.00 12.47
CA LYS A 649 19.67 -16.67 13.79
C LYS A 649 18.19 -16.25 13.77
N TYR A 650 17.67 -15.83 12.60
CA TYR A 650 16.29 -15.34 12.45
C TYR A 650 15.37 -16.35 11.74
N LEU A 651 15.92 -17.47 11.24
CA LEU A 651 15.16 -18.50 10.55
C LEU A 651 14.62 -19.56 11.54
N PRO A 652 13.34 -19.97 11.44
CA PRO A 652 12.77 -20.95 12.35
C PRO A 652 13.06 -22.42 11.97
N TYR A 653 13.69 -22.64 10.82
CA TYR A 653 14.03 -23.95 10.26
C TYR A 653 15.54 -24.17 10.19
N GLU A 654 15.98 -25.41 10.09
CA GLU A 654 17.40 -25.78 10.06
C GLU A 654 17.94 -25.68 8.63
N LEU A 655 19.18 -25.20 8.49
CA LEU A 655 19.94 -25.25 7.25
C LEU A 655 21.13 -26.20 7.43
N LYS A 656 21.27 -27.17 6.52
CA LYS A 656 22.47 -28.02 6.41
C LYS A 656 23.31 -27.60 5.22
N ASN A 657 24.62 -27.80 5.33
CA ASN A 657 25.53 -27.71 4.19
C ASN A 657 25.57 -29.05 3.45
N ILE A 658 25.18 -29.04 2.18
CA ILE A 658 25.42 -30.17 1.27
C ILE A 658 26.25 -29.67 0.10
N GLY A 659 27.51 -30.10 0.04
CA GLY A 659 28.41 -29.78 -1.07
C GLY A 659 28.63 -28.28 -1.28
N GLY A 660 28.63 -27.50 -0.20
CA GLY A 660 28.76 -26.04 -0.22
C GLY A 660 27.43 -25.30 -0.27
N LYS A 661 26.29 -25.97 -0.52
CA LYS A 661 24.98 -25.34 -0.73
C LYS A 661 24.04 -25.48 0.47
N PRO A 662 23.13 -24.51 0.70
CA PRO A 662 22.15 -24.60 1.77
C PRO A 662 21.03 -25.56 1.42
N LEU A 663 20.77 -26.51 2.31
CA LEU A 663 19.65 -27.42 2.29
C LEU A 663 18.72 -27.09 3.46
N VAL A 664 17.43 -26.84 3.18
CA VAL A 664 16.42 -26.60 4.22
C VAL A 664 15.95 -27.94 4.77
N VAL A 665 16.03 -28.07 6.09
CA VAL A 665 15.62 -29.27 6.82
C VAL A 665 14.48 -28.93 7.77
N VAL A 666 13.36 -29.61 7.56
CA VAL A 666 12.15 -29.50 8.38
C VAL A 666 11.91 -30.84 9.07
N LYS A 667 11.97 -30.84 10.40
CA LYS A 667 11.75 -32.04 11.21
C LYS A 667 10.29 -32.05 11.69
N THR A 668 9.50 -32.96 11.15
CA THR A 668 8.14 -33.23 11.64
C THR A 668 8.14 -34.44 12.57
N LYS A 669 7.06 -34.68 13.33
CA LYS A 669 6.93 -35.89 14.16
C LYS A 669 7.01 -37.19 13.37
N GLU A 670 6.65 -37.16 12.09
CA GLU A 670 6.49 -38.35 11.24
C GLU A 670 7.71 -38.56 10.31
N GLN A 671 8.36 -37.47 9.86
CA GLN A 671 9.47 -37.53 8.91
C GLN A 671 10.40 -36.31 8.95
N VAL A 672 11.63 -36.49 8.47
CA VAL A 672 12.59 -35.41 8.17
C VAL A 672 12.48 -35.07 6.70
N ILE A 673 12.14 -33.82 6.41
CA ILE A 673 11.91 -33.33 5.05
C ILE A 673 13.07 -32.42 4.66
N GLU A 674 13.76 -32.76 3.58
CA GLU A 674 14.92 -32.03 3.08
C GLU A 674 14.61 -31.48 1.68
N ASN A 675 14.69 -30.16 1.52
CA ASN A 675 14.49 -29.50 0.23
C ASN A 675 15.53 -28.41 -0.01
N THR A 676 15.96 -28.29 -1.26
CA THR A 676 16.74 -27.16 -1.74
C THR A 676 15.87 -25.90 -1.84
N PRO A 677 16.45 -24.69 -1.75
CA PRO A 677 15.74 -23.44 -2.02
C PRO A 677 14.99 -23.44 -3.36
N VAL A 678 15.57 -24.06 -4.38
CA VAL A 678 14.96 -24.23 -5.72
C VAL A 678 13.67 -25.03 -5.65
N GLN A 679 13.66 -26.17 -4.95
CA GLN A 679 12.45 -26.99 -4.79
C GLN A 679 11.35 -26.24 -4.02
N LEU A 680 11.72 -25.51 -2.97
CA LEU A 680 10.78 -24.72 -2.18
C LEU A 680 10.15 -23.58 -2.99
N SER A 681 10.95 -22.85 -3.77
CA SER A 681 10.45 -21.83 -4.69
C SER A 681 9.57 -22.44 -5.78
N ALA A 682 9.87 -23.65 -6.25
CA ALA A 682 9.03 -24.36 -7.21
C ALA A 682 7.64 -24.68 -6.63
N TYR A 683 7.53 -25.07 -5.34
CA TYR A 683 6.22 -25.27 -4.71
C TYR A 683 5.41 -23.97 -4.63
N ILE A 684 6.07 -22.83 -4.35
CA ILE A 684 5.42 -21.51 -4.36
C ILE A 684 4.89 -21.19 -5.76
N LEU A 685 5.72 -21.37 -6.80
CA LEU A 685 5.33 -21.13 -8.19
C LEU A 685 4.22 -22.08 -8.65
N LYS A 686 4.22 -23.35 -8.21
CA LYS A 686 3.11 -24.29 -8.48
C LYS A 686 1.79 -23.84 -7.87
N LYS A 687 1.80 -23.29 -6.65
CA LYS A 687 0.59 -22.74 -6.01
C LYS A 687 0.08 -21.53 -6.80
N ILE A 688 0.95 -20.60 -7.18
CA ILE A 688 0.57 -19.44 -8.02
C ILE A 688 0.01 -19.90 -9.36
N LYS A 689 0.65 -20.89 -9.99
CA LYS A 689 0.16 -21.51 -11.23
C LYS A 689 -1.24 -22.07 -11.05
N SER A 690 -1.45 -22.94 -10.06
CA SER A 690 -2.75 -23.54 -9.78
C SER A 690 -3.81 -22.47 -9.55
N ASP A 691 -3.54 -21.48 -8.70
CA ASP A 691 -4.53 -20.43 -8.41
C ASP A 691 -4.92 -19.64 -9.68
N ALA A 692 -3.95 -19.37 -10.56
CA ALA A 692 -4.21 -18.72 -11.84
C ALA A 692 -4.99 -19.62 -12.82
N GLU A 693 -4.63 -20.92 -12.91
CA GLU A 693 -5.34 -21.91 -13.74
C GLU A 693 -6.79 -22.09 -13.26
N ASP A 694 -7.02 -22.13 -11.95
CA ASP A 694 -8.35 -22.25 -11.35
C ASP A 694 -9.21 -21.00 -11.62
N LYS A 695 -8.60 -19.80 -11.61
CA LYS A 695 -9.30 -18.55 -11.90
C LYS A 695 -9.63 -18.41 -13.39
N LEU A 696 -8.72 -18.81 -14.28
CA LEU A 696 -8.87 -18.66 -15.73
C LEU A 696 -9.58 -19.84 -16.41
N GLY A 697 -9.63 -21.01 -15.76
CA GLY A 697 -10.23 -22.22 -16.32
C GLY A 697 -9.40 -22.88 -17.43
N GLU A 698 -8.12 -22.52 -17.58
CA GLU A 698 -7.21 -23.05 -18.60
C GLU A 698 -5.83 -23.37 -18.03
N THR A 699 -5.10 -24.28 -18.70
CA THR A 699 -3.73 -24.67 -18.28
C THR A 699 -2.70 -23.63 -18.71
N ILE A 700 -1.88 -23.18 -17.77
CA ILE A 700 -0.86 -22.15 -17.99
C ILE A 700 0.51 -22.80 -18.09
N THR A 701 1.13 -22.74 -19.28
CA THR A 701 2.44 -23.38 -19.53
C THR A 701 3.59 -22.40 -19.68
N LYS A 702 3.31 -21.10 -19.86
CA LYS A 702 4.32 -20.06 -20.15
C LYS A 702 4.18 -18.91 -19.16
N ALA A 703 5.31 -18.33 -18.74
CA ALA A 703 5.31 -17.22 -17.81
C ALA A 703 6.52 -16.28 -18.02
N VAL A 704 6.35 -15.01 -17.68
CA VAL A 704 7.46 -14.11 -17.34
C VAL A 704 7.61 -14.13 -15.83
N ILE A 705 8.84 -14.36 -15.35
CA ILE A 705 9.13 -14.45 -13.91
C ILE A 705 10.04 -13.29 -13.53
N THR A 706 9.73 -12.61 -12.44
CA THR A 706 10.51 -11.45 -11.99
C THR A 706 11.67 -11.85 -11.08
N VAL A 707 12.75 -11.08 -11.15
CA VAL A 707 13.93 -11.21 -10.28
C VAL A 707 14.43 -9.82 -9.88
N PRO A 708 15.05 -9.65 -8.70
CA PRO A 708 15.74 -8.41 -8.35
C PRO A 708 16.76 -8.03 -9.42
N ALA A 709 16.92 -6.75 -9.71
CA ALA A 709 17.83 -6.29 -10.75
C ALA A 709 19.28 -6.70 -10.43
N TYR A 710 19.62 -6.69 -9.14
CA TYR A 710 20.94 -7.03 -8.65
C TYR A 710 21.21 -8.54 -8.46
N PHE A 711 20.29 -9.41 -8.88
CA PHE A 711 20.55 -10.86 -8.85
C PHE A 711 21.68 -11.25 -9.80
N ASN A 712 22.63 -12.03 -9.27
CA ASN A 712 23.73 -12.60 -10.04
C ASN A 712 23.28 -13.78 -10.93
N VAL A 713 24.20 -14.30 -11.74
CA VAL A 713 23.94 -15.40 -12.69
C VAL A 713 23.36 -16.64 -11.99
N SER A 714 23.95 -17.10 -10.87
CA SER A 714 23.44 -18.28 -10.14
C SER A 714 22.04 -18.10 -9.58
N GLN A 715 21.70 -16.91 -9.09
CA GLN A 715 20.36 -16.63 -8.55
C GLN A 715 19.31 -16.64 -9.68
N ARG A 716 19.65 -16.11 -10.85
CA ARG A 716 18.82 -16.15 -12.06
C ARG A 716 18.62 -17.58 -12.55
N GLU A 717 19.69 -18.37 -12.63
CA GLU A 717 19.62 -19.80 -12.96
C GLU A 717 18.75 -20.59 -11.97
N ALA A 718 18.95 -20.39 -10.67
CA ALA A 718 18.15 -21.04 -9.64
C ALA A 718 16.65 -20.70 -9.76
N THR A 719 16.33 -19.47 -10.18
CA THR A 719 14.95 -19.03 -10.42
C THR A 719 14.36 -19.70 -11.66
N LEU A 720 15.13 -19.81 -12.75
CA LEU A 720 14.74 -20.56 -13.95
C LEU A 720 14.49 -22.04 -13.65
N GLU A 721 15.38 -22.66 -12.87
CA GLU A 721 15.24 -24.06 -12.47
C GLU A 721 13.97 -24.27 -11.62
N ALA A 722 13.68 -23.34 -10.69
CA ALA A 722 12.47 -23.39 -9.88
C ALA A 722 11.19 -23.26 -10.72
N ALA A 723 11.19 -22.34 -11.69
CA ALA A 723 10.06 -22.15 -12.61
C ALA A 723 9.86 -23.36 -13.52
N SER A 724 10.93 -23.95 -14.04
CA SER A 724 10.88 -25.20 -14.81
C SER A 724 10.29 -26.35 -13.99
N LYS A 725 10.75 -26.54 -12.74
CA LYS A 725 10.18 -27.53 -11.80
C LYS A 725 8.72 -27.27 -11.46
N ALA A 726 8.25 -26.03 -11.57
CA ALA A 726 6.86 -25.66 -11.41
C ALA A 726 5.99 -25.90 -12.66
N GLY A 727 6.60 -26.30 -13.78
CA GLY A 727 5.91 -26.56 -15.03
C GLY A 727 5.67 -25.30 -15.87
N PHE A 728 6.52 -24.28 -15.71
CA PHE A 728 6.54 -23.12 -16.58
C PHE A 728 7.67 -23.20 -17.60
N THR A 729 7.35 -22.86 -18.85
CA THR A 729 8.30 -22.39 -19.85
C THR A 729 8.50 -20.90 -19.63
N VAL A 730 9.66 -20.49 -19.11
CA VAL A 730 9.96 -19.08 -18.85
C VAL A 730 10.23 -18.35 -20.16
N LEU A 731 9.37 -17.39 -20.50
CA LEU A 731 9.50 -16.56 -21.70
C LEU A 731 10.62 -15.53 -21.54
N LYS A 732 10.71 -14.94 -20.35
CA LYS A 732 11.73 -13.97 -19.96
C LYS A 732 11.87 -13.91 -18.44
N LEU A 733 13.10 -13.81 -17.95
CA LEU A 733 13.35 -13.24 -16.62
C LEU A 733 13.33 -11.72 -16.71
N LEU A 734 12.48 -11.07 -15.94
CA LEU A 734 12.34 -9.61 -15.95
C LEU A 734 12.81 -9.01 -14.63
N ASN A 735 13.65 -7.98 -14.69
CA ASN A 735 14.06 -7.27 -13.49
C ASN A 735 12.85 -6.57 -12.82
N GLU A 736 12.72 -6.64 -11.49
CA GLU A 736 11.57 -6.11 -10.74
C GLU A 736 11.38 -4.60 -10.97
N SER A 737 12.45 -3.83 -10.83
CA SER A 737 12.47 -2.40 -11.13
C SER A 737 12.11 -2.09 -12.59
N THR A 738 12.49 -2.97 -13.53
CA THR A 738 12.18 -2.85 -14.96
C THR A 738 10.70 -3.17 -15.24
N ALA A 739 10.12 -4.14 -14.53
CA ALA A 739 8.70 -4.44 -14.58
C ALA A 739 7.86 -3.25 -14.08
N SER A 740 8.23 -2.69 -12.92
CA SER A 740 7.58 -1.49 -12.37
C SER A 740 7.68 -0.30 -13.32
N ALA A 741 8.86 -0.09 -13.94
CA ALA A 741 9.06 0.94 -14.97
C ALA A 741 8.14 0.73 -16.18
N LEU A 742 8.07 -0.50 -16.70
CA LEU A 742 7.23 -0.85 -17.85
C LEU A 742 5.76 -0.53 -17.58
N TYR A 743 5.25 -0.95 -16.42
CA TYR A 743 3.86 -0.69 -16.04
C TYR A 743 3.57 0.81 -15.88
N TYR A 744 4.46 1.53 -15.19
CA TYR A 744 4.33 2.98 -15.01
C TYR A 744 4.32 3.72 -16.36
N CYS A 745 5.26 3.42 -17.24
CA CYS A 745 5.40 4.06 -18.54
C CYS A 745 4.24 3.72 -19.49
N TYR A 746 3.72 2.48 -19.42
CA TYR A 746 2.53 2.06 -20.15
C TYR A 746 1.31 2.89 -19.76
N ARG A 747 1.15 3.19 -18.47
CA ARG A 747 0.04 4.00 -17.94
C ARG A 747 0.20 5.49 -18.22
N ASN A 748 1.42 6.02 -18.14
CA ASN A 748 1.67 7.47 -18.16
C ASN A 748 2.40 7.91 -19.44
N LYS A 749 1.79 7.85 -20.63
CA LYS A 749 2.49 8.13 -21.91
C LYS A 749 3.12 9.52 -21.98
N THR A 750 4.37 9.62 -22.46
CA THR A 750 5.10 10.87 -22.74
C THR A 750 5.50 10.93 -24.22
N ARG A 751 5.63 12.15 -24.75
CA ARG A 751 6.17 12.40 -26.11
C ARG A 751 7.63 12.83 -26.08
N GLU A 752 8.11 13.34 -24.96
CA GLU A 752 9.45 13.90 -24.80
C GLU A 752 10.38 12.87 -24.18
N GLU A 753 11.66 12.98 -24.54
CA GLU A 753 12.71 12.17 -23.93
C GLU A 753 12.92 12.62 -22.48
N SER A 754 12.86 11.69 -21.54
CA SER A 754 12.99 11.99 -20.11
C SER A 754 13.72 10.88 -19.37
N TYR A 755 14.25 11.19 -18.18
CA TYR A 755 14.93 10.23 -17.33
C TYR A 755 14.18 10.03 -16.02
N SER A 756 13.82 8.80 -15.71
CA SER A 756 13.10 8.47 -14.47
C SER A 756 13.92 7.50 -13.62
N LEU A 757 13.77 7.60 -12.30
CA LEU A 757 14.37 6.67 -11.35
C LEU A 757 13.28 5.80 -10.73
N VAL A 758 13.45 4.48 -10.77
CA VAL A 758 12.66 3.52 -9.99
C VAL A 758 13.39 3.23 -8.70
N TYR A 759 12.68 3.41 -7.58
CA TYR A 759 13.13 3.07 -6.23
C TYR A 759 12.27 1.92 -5.73
N ASP A 760 12.80 0.70 -5.76
CA ASP A 760 12.07 -0.53 -5.44
C ASP A 760 12.53 -1.13 -4.12
N LEU A 761 11.80 -0.87 -3.04
CA LEU A 761 12.13 -1.33 -1.68
C LEU A 761 11.10 -2.35 -1.19
N GLY A 762 11.42 -3.63 -1.38
CA GLY A 762 10.56 -4.76 -1.04
C GLY A 762 10.69 -5.24 0.41
N GLY A 763 10.24 -6.46 0.66
CA GLY A 763 10.39 -7.13 1.95
C GLY A 763 11.79 -7.72 2.19
N GLY A 764 12.52 -8.03 1.11
CA GLY A 764 13.80 -8.73 1.17
C GLY A 764 14.96 -8.05 0.44
N THR A 765 14.65 -7.21 -0.55
CA THR A 765 15.60 -6.65 -1.51
C THR A 765 15.30 -5.17 -1.76
N PHE A 766 16.34 -4.44 -2.11
CA PHE A 766 16.27 -3.05 -2.54
C PHE A 766 16.94 -2.91 -3.90
N ASP A 767 16.24 -2.38 -4.88
CA ASP A 767 16.76 -2.17 -6.24
C ASP A 767 16.50 -0.72 -6.68
N VAL A 768 17.47 -0.16 -7.39
CA VAL A 768 17.38 1.16 -8.03
C VAL A 768 17.65 0.99 -9.52
N ALA A 769 16.77 1.52 -10.36
CA ALA A 769 16.99 1.56 -11.81
C ALA A 769 16.76 2.96 -12.34
N ILE A 770 17.68 3.43 -13.17
CA ILE A 770 17.51 4.67 -13.93
C ILE A 770 17.14 4.28 -15.35
N LEU A 771 16.05 4.83 -15.86
CA LEU A 771 15.58 4.59 -17.21
C LEU A 771 15.58 5.87 -18.03
N LYS A 772 16.04 5.74 -19.27
CA LYS A 772 15.82 6.71 -20.34
C LYS A 772 14.52 6.33 -21.05
N ARG A 773 13.61 7.29 -21.15
CA ARG A 773 12.29 7.09 -21.67
C ARG A 773 12.11 7.85 -22.98
N SER A 774 11.58 7.16 -23.99
CA SER A 774 11.16 7.76 -25.26
C SER A 774 9.73 7.33 -25.63
N LYS A 775 9.20 7.82 -26.75
CA LYS A 775 7.84 7.53 -27.21
C LYS A 775 7.52 6.04 -27.30
N GLU A 776 8.50 5.22 -27.71
CA GLU A 776 8.32 3.79 -27.98
C GLU A 776 9.36 2.89 -27.29
N ASN A 777 10.36 3.46 -26.60
CA ASN A 777 11.41 2.69 -25.94
C ASN A 777 11.59 3.10 -24.47
N ILE A 778 11.86 2.11 -23.63
CA ILE A 778 12.33 2.24 -22.25
C ILE A 778 13.71 1.59 -22.21
N ASP A 779 14.74 2.41 -22.06
CA ASP A 779 16.12 1.93 -21.96
C ASP A 779 16.59 2.06 -20.54
N ILE A 780 16.84 0.95 -19.86
CA ILE A 780 17.52 0.98 -18.56
C ILE A 780 18.96 1.40 -18.82
N ILE A 781 19.41 2.48 -18.17
CA ILE A 781 20.75 3.04 -18.34
C ILE A 781 21.68 2.77 -17.16
N GLY A 782 21.11 2.44 -16.00
CA GLY A 782 21.88 2.08 -14.82
C GLY A 782 21.03 1.30 -13.83
N VAL A 783 21.62 0.28 -13.22
CA VAL A 783 21.02 -0.48 -12.13
C VAL A 783 21.99 -0.60 -10.97
N ASP A 784 21.42 -0.60 -9.76
CA ASP A 784 22.15 -0.88 -8.53
C ASP A 784 21.17 -1.41 -7.47
N GLY A 785 21.69 -1.95 -6.36
CA GLY A 785 20.82 -2.53 -5.34
C GLY A 785 21.54 -3.23 -4.19
N ASP A 786 20.74 -3.85 -3.34
CA ASP A 786 21.13 -4.76 -2.28
C ASP A 786 20.06 -5.85 -2.10
N SER A 787 20.39 -7.10 -2.43
CA SER A 787 19.44 -8.20 -2.30
C SER A 787 19.28 -8.75 -0.86
N HIS A 788 19.80 -8.02 0.13
CA HIS A 788 19.64 -8.27 1.56
C HIS A 788 19.15 -7.06 2.36
N LEU A 789 18.60 -6.03 1.72
CA LEU A 789 18.02 -4.85 2.37
C LEU A 789 16.54 -4.72 2.04
N GLY A 790 15.67 -4.75 3.05
CA GLY A 790 14.24 -4.54 2.86
C GLY A 790 13.44 -4.58 4.16
N GLY A 791 12.14 -4.77 4.02
CA GLY A 791 11.17 -4.75 5.12
C GLY A 791 11.55 -5.63 6.32
N ASN A 792 12.10 -6.82 6.08
CA ASN A 792 12.45 -7.76 7.14
C ASN A 792 13.65 -7.29 7.98
N ASP A 793 14.56 -6.52 7.40
CA ASP A 793 15.72 -6.02 8.15
C ASP A 793 15.27 -4.93 9.13
N PHE A 794 14.28 -4.12 8.74
CA PHE A 794 13.60 -3.19 9.65
C PHE A 794 12.85 -3.94 10.76
N ASP A 795 12.19 -5.07 10.44
CA ASP A 795 11.52 -5.90 11.45
C ASP A 795 12.52 -6.46 12.46
N ASN A 796 13.68 -6.92 11.99
CA ASN A 796 14.73 -7.45 12.85
C ASN A 796 15.29 -6.38 13.82
N LEU A 797 15.41 -5.12 13.40
CA LEU A 797 15.81 -4.02 14.30
C LEU A 797 14.80 -3.81 15.45
N ILE A 798 13.51 -3.90 15.14
CA ILE A 798 12.46 -3.80 16.15
C ILE A 798 12.48 -5.03 17.08
N VAL A 799 12.71 -6.23 16.53
CA VAL A 799 12.88 -7.46 17.33
C VAL A 799 14.07 -7.31 18.30
N ASP A 800 15.22 -6.84 17.82
CA ASP A 800 16.41 -6.65 18.65
C ASP A 800 16.15 -5.60 19.75
N TYR A 801 15.44 -4.51 19.43
CA TYR A 801 14.98 -3.52 20.41
C TYR A 801 14.08 -4.13 21.48
N VAL A 802 13.05 -4.89 21.08
CA VAL A 802 12.14 -5.55 22.00
C VAL A 802 12.87 -6.56 22.88
N CYS A 803 13.78 -7.35 22.33
CA CYS A 803 14.59 -8.30 23.08
C CYS A 803 15.47 -7.61 24.13
N LYS A 804 16.00 -6.42 23.79
CA LYS A 804 16.76 -5.58 24.73
C LYS A 804 15.86 -5.06 25.85
N VAL A 805 14.68 -4.54 25.54
CA VAL A 805 13.71 -4.06 26.55
C VAL A 805 13.29 -5.19 27.49
N LEU A 806 12.97 -6.38 26.95
CA LEU A 806 12.61 -7.56 27.74
C LEU A 806 13.72 -7.99 28.71
N SER A 807 14.97 -7.91 28.28
CA SER A 807 16.14 -8.21 29.09
C SER A 807 16.39 -7.14 30.17
N ASP A 808 16.41 -5.88 29.77
CA ASP A 808 16.90 -4.79 30.61
C ASP A 808 15.84 -4.36 31.62
N VAL A 809 14.58 -4.30 31.20
CA VAL A 809 13.44 -3.84 32.01
C VAL A 809 12.76 -5.02 32.72
N TYR A 810 12.33 -6.03 31.96
CA TYR A 810 11.50 -7.12 32.49
C TYR A 810 12.30 -8.33 33.00
N LYS A 811 13.64 -8.26 32.94
CA LYS A 811 14.57 -9.34 33.36
C LYS A 811 14.21 -10.71 32.77
N CYS A 812 13.56 -10.72 31.59
CA CYS A 812 13.17 -11.93 30.90
C CYS A 812 14.37 -12.63 30.28
N ASN A 813 14.35 -13.97 30.30
CA ASN A 813 15.39 -14.76 29.65
C ASN A 813 15.30 -14.60 28.12
N LYS A 814 16.45 -14.33 27.47
CA LYS A 814 16.55 -14.11 26.01
C LYS A 814 16.33 -15.37 25.17
N ASN A 815 16.29 -16.55 25.80
CA ASN A 815 16.09 -17.82 25.12
C ASN A 815 14.62 -18.04 24.74
N PHE A 816 14.15 -17.28 23.74
CA PHE A 816 12.88 -17.53 23.10
C PHE A 816 12.93 -18.89 22.40
N ASN A 817 11.96 -19.75 22.68
CA ASN A 817 11.72 -20.89 21.81
C ASN A 817 11.27 -20.38 20.42
N ARG A 818 11.39 -21.22 19.39
CA ARG A 818 11.10 -20.83 17.98
C ARG A 818 9.69 -20.25 17.81
N ARG A 819 8.72 -20.68 18.63
CA ARG A 819 7.33 -20.20 18.62
C ARG A 819 7.21 -18.78 19.18
N MET A 820 7.88 -18.49 20.29
CA MET A 820 7.95 -17.14 20.85
C MET A 820 8.64 -16.19 19.88
N ALA A 821 9.80 -16.58 19.33
CA ALA A 821 10.54 -15.76 18.37
C ALA A 821 9.70 -15.40 17.12
N ARG A 822 8.93 -16.36 16.60
CA ARG A 822 8.03 -16.14 15.46
C ARG A 822 6.91 -15.15 15.77
N ARG A 823 6.24 -15.32 16.93
CA ARG A 823 5.15 -14.42 17.36
C ARG A 823 5.67 -13.00 17.58
N LEU A 824 6.85 -12.87 18.18
CA LEU A 824 7.51 -11.57 18.36
C LEU A 824 7.77 -10.89 17.01
N LYS A 825 8.35 -11.61 16.03
CA LYS A 825 8.61 -11.07 14.70
C LYS A 825 7.33 -10.59 14.01
N ASN A 826 6.21 -11.30 14.12
CA ASN A 826 4.93 -10.85 13.57
C ASN A 826 4.44 -9.54 14.23
N LYS A 827 4.51 -9.45 15.56
CA LYS A 827 4.13 -8.23 16.29
C LYS A 827 5.01 -7.04 15.91
N CYS A 828 6.30 -7.28 15.65
CA CYS A 828 7.23 -6.25 15.18
C CYS A 828 6.93 -5.81 13.73
N GLU A 829 6.58 -6.76 12.84
CA GLU A 829 6.13 -6.47 11.47
C GLU A 829 4.86 -5.61 11.47
N ASP A 830 3.89 -5.95 12.32
CA ASP A 830 2.64 -5.20 12.48
C ASP A 830 2.91 -3.79 13.02
N ALA A 831 3.76 -3.66 14.04
CA ALA A 831 4.17 -2.36 14.58
C ALA A 831 4.84 -1.47 13.52
N LYS A 832 5.77 -2.02 12.71
CA LYS A 832 6.38 -1.28 11.60
C LYS A 832 5.34 -0.75 10.60
N LYS A 833 4.34 -1.58 10.26
CA LYS A 833 3.27 -1.19 9.34
C LYS A 833 2.41 -0.08 9.93
N ILE A 834 2.03 -0.19 11.20
CA ILE A 834 1.27 0.85 11.92
C ILE A 834 2.04 2.17 11.94
N LEU A 835 3.35 2.13 12.23
CA LEU A 835 4.20 3.32 12.25
C LEU A 835 4.37 3.99 10.87
N SER A 836 3.97 3.34 9.78
CA SER A 836 3.94 3.97 8.46
C SER A 836 2.79 4.96 8.29
N SER A 837 1.77 4.92 9.15
CA SER A 837 0.65 5.86 9.19
C SER A 837 0.49 6.59 10.53
N ALA A 838 0.83 5.95 11.65
CA ALA A 838 0.76 6.50 13.01
C ALA A 838 2.13 6.97 13.52
N GLU A 839 2.14 7.90 14.47
CA GLU A 839 3.37 8.41 15.11
C GLU A 839 3.90 7.49 16.21
N GLU A 840 3.06 6.61 16.75
CA GLU A 840 3.40 5.65 17.80
C GLU A 840 2.54 4.39 17.70
N THR A 841 3.00 3.31 18.32
CA THR A 841 2.28 2.04 18.46
C THR A 841 2.78 1.30 19.70
N GLU A 842 2.02 0.31 20.15
CA GLU A 842 2.43 -0.59 21.23
C GLU A 842 2.61 -2.02 20.71
N ILE A 843 3.70 -2.67 21.12
CA ILE A 843 3.96 -4.08 20.85
C ILE A 843 3.49 -4.88 22.06
N ALA A 844 2.28 -5.45 21.97
CA ALA A 844 1.70 -6.28 23.02
C ALA A 844 2.18 -7.75 22.93
N LEU A 845 2.81 -8.22 24.00
CA LEU A 845 3.36 -9.56 24.18
C LEU A 845 2.60 -10.28 25.29
N GLU A 846 1.87 -11.35 24.93
CA GLU A 846 1.05 -12.16 25.85
C GLU A 846 1.91 -12.98 26.85
N ALA A 847 1.25 -13.61 27.83
CA ALA A 847 1.84 -14.46 28.88
C ALA A 847 2.82 -15.55 28.40
N LEU A 848 2.88 -15.85 27.10
CA LEU A 848 3.91 -16.71 26.52
C LEU A 848 5.33 -16.14 26.60
N PHE A 849 5.50 -14.85 26.91
CA PHE A 849 6.79 -14.16 26.99
C PHE A 849 7.25 -13.83 28.42
N HIS A 850 6.41 -14.06 29.44
CA HIS A 850 6.69 -13.77 30.87
C HIS A 850 6.04 -14.80 31.80
N HIS A 851 6.62 -15.07 32.97
CA HIS A 851 6.14 -16.14 33.88
C HIS A 851 4.92 -15.76 34.74
N GLU A 852 4.44 -14.52 34.71
CA GLU A 852 3.43 -14.00 35.65
C GLU A 852 2.00 -13.88 35.08
N GLY A 853 1.75 -14.30 33.83
CA GLY A 853 0.40 -14.26 33.25
C GLY A 853 -0.04 -12.89 32.70
N ASP A 854 0.75 -11.83 32.92
CA ASP A 854 0.50 -10.48 32.43
C ASP A 854 0.95 -10.25 30.97
N VAL A 855 0.32 -9.27 30.31
CA VAL A 855 0.69 -8.81 28.96
C VAL A 855 1.76 -7.73 29.08
N ILE A 856 2.94 -7.97 28.49
CA ILE A 856 3.99 -6.96 28.36
C ILE A 856 3.69 -6.09 27.13
N GLU A 857 3.43 -4.81 27.34
CA GLU A 857 3.27 -3.85 26.25
C GLU A 857 4.51 -2.96 26.17
N ILE A 858 5.19 -2.99 25.04
CA ILE A 858 6.39 -2.19 24.78
C ILE A 858 6.00 -1.06 23.82
N PRO A 859 6.01 0.21 24.27
CA PRO A 859 5.74 1.34 23.40
C PRO A 859 6.90 1.52 22.39
N LEU A 860 6.53 1.87 21.17
CA LEU A 860 7.46 2.17 20.09
C LEU A 860 6.94 3.38 19.30
N THR A 861 7.70 4.46 19.30
CA THR A 861 7.41 5.65 18.48
C THR A 861 8.05 5.54 17.10
N ARG A 862 7.48 6.25 16.13
CA ARG A 862 8.06 6.39 14.77
C ARG A 862 9.46 6.97 14.86
N ILE A 863 9.69 7.97 15.71
CA ILE A 863 11.01 8.60 15.90
C ILE A 863 12.04 7.57 16.41
N GLN A 864 11.67 6.71 17.37
CA GLN A 864 12.54 5.64 17.84
C GLN A 864 12.85 4.64 16.72
N PHE A 865 11.82 4.19 15.99
CA PHE A 865 12.00 3.29 14.83
C PHE A 865 12.95 3.90 13.79
N GLU A 866 12.71 5.15 13.40
CA GLU A 866 13.52 5.85 12.42
C GLU A 866 14.97 6.02 12.88
N LYS A 867 15.19 6.32 14.17
CA LYS A 867 16.53 6.42 14.75
C LYS A 867 17.26 5.07 14.72
N MET A 868 16.57 3.97 15.00
CA MET A 868 17.16 2.63 14.92
C MET A 868 17.49 2.23 13.48
N ALA A 869 16.62 2.59 12.53
CA ALA A 869 16.74 2.26 11.12
C ALA A 869 17.57 3.25 10.29
N ASP A 870 18.02 4.38 10.88
CA ASP A 870 18.70 5.48 10.18
C ASP A 870 19.89 5.02 9.32
N HIS A 871 20.72 4.11 9.84
CA HIS A 871 21.84 3.55 9.09
C HIS A 871 21.40 2.75 7.85
N LEU A 872 20.27 2.05 7.90
CA LEU A 872 19.70 1.34 6.76
C LEU A 872 19.02 2.30 5.77
N PHE A 873 18.38 3.37 6.26
CA PHE A 873 17.80 4.39 5.40
C PHE A 873 18.86 5.21 4.66
N LYS A 874 19.96 5.58 5.33
CA LYS A 874 21.10 6.23 4.67
C LYS A 874 21.70 5.34 3.59
N ARG A 875 21.81 4.04 3.87
CA ARG A 875 22.29 3.05 2.90
C ARG A 875 21.43 2.99 1.63
N THR A 876 20.12 3.19 1.70
CA THR A 876 19.31 3.24 0.48
C THR A 876 19.63 4.47 -0.39
N ILE A 877 19.90 5.62 0.23
CA ILE A 877 20.33 6.83 -0.47
C ILE A 877 21.74 6.69 -1.06
N GLU A 878 22.66 6.05 -0.34
CA GLU A 878 24.00 5.73 -0.87
C GLU A 878 23.94 4.86 -2.13
N ILE A 879 23.00 3.91 -2.19
CA ILE A 879 22.78 3.06 -3.36
C ILE A 879 22.19 3.88 -4.52
N VAL A 880 21.27 4.81 -4.25
CA VAL A 880 20.75 5.76 -5.26
C VAL A 880 21.88 6.62 -5.82
N ASP A 881 22.72 7.18 -4.94
CA ASP A 881 23.87 8.01 -5.31
C ASP A 881 24.89 7.22 -6.13
N ARG A 882 25.16 5.98 -5.71
CA ARG A 882 26.00 5.04 -6.44
C ARG A 882 25.46 4.74 -7.83
N CYS A 883 24.15 4.52 -7.96
CA CYS A 883 23.50 4.28 -9.25
C CYS A 883 23.66 5.48 -10.19
N LEU A 884 23.40 6.69 -9.70
CA LEU A 884 23.58 7.93 -10.47
C LEU A 884 25.03 8.14 -10.92
N ALA A 885 26.00 7.95 -10.03
CA ALA A 885 27.42 8.11 -10.34
C ALA A 885 27.93 7.11 -11.40
N ASN A 886 27.24 5.99 -11.62
CA ASN A 886 27.55 5.04 -12.69
C ASN A 886 26.92 5.44 -14.04
N THR A 887 26.23 6.58 -14.10
CA THR A 887 25.66 7.16 -15.31
C THR A 887 26.28 8.53 -15.58
N SER A 888 26.08 9.08 -16.77
CA SER A 888 26.47 10.45 -17.09
C SER A 888 25.47 11.51 -16.59
N LEU A 889 24.57 11.15 -15.67
CA LEU A 889 23.46 11.99 -15.23
C LEU A 889 23.69 12.56 -13.83
N SER A 890 23.21 13.78 -13.67
CA SER A 890 23.09 14.49 -12.40
C SER A 890 21.70 14.30 -11.77
N LYS A 891 21.55 14.70 -10.50
CA LYS A 891 20.24 14.68 -9.81
C LYS A 891 19.19 15.55 -10.51
N SER A 892 19.61 16.63 -11.16
CA SER A 892 18.72 17.53 -11.92
C SER A 892 18.10 16.83 -13.12
N ASP A 893 18.83 15.92 -13.76
CA ASP A 893 18.40 15.26 -15.01
C ASP A 893 17.26 14.26 -14.79
N ILE A 894 17.11 13.71 -13.57
CA ILE A 894 16.03 12.79 -13.22
C ILE A 894 14.70 13.54 -13.10
N THR A 895 13.82 13.44 -14.08
CA THR A 895 12.54 14.17 -14.10
C THR A 895 11.53 13.62 -13.10
N GLU A 896 11.55 12.30 -12.87
CA GLU A 896 10.51 11.60 -12.09
C GLU A 896 11.12 10.50 -11.22
N ILE A 897 10.55 10.31 -10.02
CA ILE A 897 10.91 9.23 -9.11
C ILE A 897 9.69 8.33 -8.93
N ILE A 898 9.84 7.03 -9.17
CA ILE A 898 8.78 6.02 -9.16
C ILE A 898 9.03 5.10 -7.97
N LEU A 899 8.09 5.04 -7.02
CA LEU A 899 8.21 4.17 -5.84
C LEU A 899 7.54 2.81 -6.08
N SER A 900 8.30 1.73 -5.89
CA SER A 900 7.86 0.33 -5.98
C SER A 900 8.19 -0.42 -4.69
N GLY A 901 7.39 -1.44 -4.36
CA GLY A 901 7.63 -2.29 -3.18
C GLY A 901 7.07 -1.73 -1.87
N GLY A 902 6.55 -2.63 -1.02
CA GLY A 902 5.73 -2.24 0.11
C GLY A 902 6.42 -1.45 1.22
N SER A 903 7.75 -1.54 1.35
CA SER A 903 8.51 -0.79 2.35
C SER A 903 8.71 0.68 1.97
N THR A 904 8.41 1.07 0.73
CA THR A 904 8.37 2.50 0.33
C THR A 904 7.27 3.30 1.03
N ARG A 905 6.33 2.63 1.70
CA ARG A 905 5.30 3.28 2.54
C ARG A 905 5.86 3.95 3.78
N ILE A 906 7.09 3.63 4.21
CA ILE A 906 7.74 4.24 5.36
C ILE A 906 7.95 5.75 5.11
N PRO A 907 7.38 6.64 5.95
CA PRO A 907 7.47 8.09 5.75
C PRO A 907 8.90 8.62 5.62
N LYS A 908 9.82 8.14 6.47
CA LYS A 908 11.22 8.59 6.45
C LYS A 908 11.94 8.32 5.12
N ILE A 909 11.65 7.19 4.48
CA ILE A 909 12.20 6.86 3.16
C ILE A 909 11.72 7.88 2.11
N GLN A 910 10.43 8.22 2.12
CA GLN A 910 9.84 9.19 1.20
C GLN A 910 10.39 10.61 1.45
N GLU A 911 10.56 10.99 2.72
CA GLU A 911 11.19 12.26 3.11
C GLU A 911 12.64 12.34 2.60
N MET A 912 13.45 11.31 2.87
CA MET A 912 14.87 11.29 2.50
C MET A 912 15.08 11.33 0.98
N ILE A 913 14.26 10.61 0.20
CA ILE A 913 14.37 10.64 -1.26
C ILE A 913 13.88 11.97 -1.85
N THR A 914 12.80 12.55 -1.29
CA THR A 914 12.32 13.88 -1.69
C THR A 914 13.40 14.93 -1.42
N TYR A 915 14.02 14.89 -0.23
CA TYR A 915 15.13 15.77 0.13
C TYR A 915 16.34 15.58 -0.80
N TYR A 916 16.75 14.33 -1.04
CA TYR A 916 17.90 14.02 -1.90
C TYR A 916 17.74 14.56 -3.33
N PHE A 917 16.50 14.62 -3.84
CA PHE A 917 16.15 15.16 -5.15
C PHE A 917 15.55 16.58 -5.11
N ASN A 918 15.88 17.39 -4.09
CA ASN A 918 15.51 18.81 -4.00
C ASN A 918 13.99 19.08 -4.09
N GLY A 919 13.17 18.26 -3.45
CA GLY A 919 11.72 18.46 -3.37
C GLY A 919 10.92 17.88 -4.55
N LYS A 920 11.55 17.11 -5.44
CA LYS A 920 10.85 16.47 -6.58
C LYS A 920 9.69 15.58 -6.12
N LYS A 921 8.57 15.65 -6.84
CA LYS A 921 7.37 14.85 -6.56
C LYS A 921 7.65 13.36 -6.75
N LEU A 922 7.22 12.56 -5.77
CA LEU A 922 7.28 11.09 -5.85
C LEU A 922 6.02 10.55 -6.53
N ASN A 923 6.22 9.75 -7.57
CA ASN A 923 5.16 9.03 -8.27
C ASN A 923 4.89 7.70 -7.56
N LYS A 924 3.66 7.54 -7.08
CA LYS A 924 3.24 6.37 -6.29
C LYS A 924 2.23 5.56 -7.10
N PHE A 925 2.37 4.24 -7.09
CA PHE A 925 1.31 3.36 -7.58
C PHE A 925 0.14 3.33 -6.60
N ILE A 926 -1.06 3.02 -7.12
CA ILE A 926 -2.24 2.75 -6.28
C ILE A 926 -1.92 1.64 -5.28
N ASN A 927 -1.30 0.56 -5.76
CA ASN A 927 -0.74 -0.47 -4.89
C ASN A 927 0.72 -0.78 -5.30
N PRO A 928 1.73 -0.36 -4.52
CA PRO A 928 3.14 -0.66 -4.82
C PRO A 928 3.47 -2.15 -4.73
N ASP A 929 2.61 -2.98 -4.12
CA ASP A 929 2.82 -4.44 -4.04
C ASP A 929 2.40 -5.18 -5.33
N GLU A 930 1.64 -4.54 -6.22
CA GLU A 930 1.09 -5.16 -7.45
C GLU A 930 1.86 -4.77 -8.72
N CYS A 931 2.52 -3.61 -8.73
CA CYS A 931 3.08 -3.00 -9.94
C CYS A 931 4.10 -3.88 -10.68
N VAL A 932 4.95 -4.61 -9.95
CA VAL A 932 5.92 -5.56 -10.50
C VAL A 932 5.22 -6.68 -11.28
N ALA A 933 4.18 -7.28 -10.70
CA ALA A 933 3.41 -8.34 -11.33
C ALA A 933 2.67 -7.82 -12.58
N GLN A 934 2.17 -6.59 -12.52
CA GLN A 934 1.51 -5.96 -13.67
C GLN A 934 2.49 -5.71 -14.84
N GLY A 935 3.70 -5.25 -14.53
CA GLY A 935 4.77 -5.10 -15.51
C GLY A 935 5.17 -6.43 -16.15
N ALA A 936 5.30 -7.48 -15.33
CA ALA A 936 5.61 -8.82 -15.82
C ALA A 936 4.51 -9.37 -16.73
N ALA A 937 3.24 -9.14 -16.39
CA ALA A 937 2.10 -9.54 -17.22
C ALA A 937 2.08 -8.78 -18.57
N LEU A 938 2.40 -7.47 -18.58
CA LEU A 938 2.58 -6.73 -19.83
C LEU A 938 3.70 -7.31 -20.69
N GLN A 939 4.84 -7.62 -20.08
CA GLN A 939 5.96 -8.23 -20.80
C GLN A 939 5.58 -9.62 -21.35
N ALA A 940 4.83 -10.41 -20.60
CA ALA A 940 4.35 -11.72 -21.05
C ALA A 940 3.41 -11.58 -22.26
N ALA A 941 2.52 -10.59 -22.23
CA ALA A 941 1.63 -10.29 -23.34
C ALA A 941 2.38 -9.76 -24.57
N LEU A 942 3.42 -8.92 -24.40
CA LEU A 942 4.28 -8.45 -25.49
C LEU A 942 5.10 -9.56 -26.16
N LEU A 943 5.50 -10.59 -25.39
CA LEU A 943 6.22 -11.76 -25.89
C LEU A 943 5.27 -12.83 -26.44
N SER A 944 3.99 -12.74 -26.11
CA SER A 944 2.95 -13.60 -26.62
C SER A 944 2.68 -13.23 -28.08
N LYS A 945 2.69 -14.24 -28.97
CA LYS A 945 2.37 -14.07 -30.40
C LYS A 945 0.86 -14.17 -30.66
N HIS A 946 0.01 -13.98 -29.63
CA HIS A 946 -1.44 -14.05 -29.81
C HIS A 946 -1.95 -12.81 -30.53
N SER A 947 -2.65 -13.03 -31.64
CA SER A 947 -3.24 -11.98 -32.50
C SER A 947 -4.22 -11.05 -31.78
N GLU A 948 -4.79 -11.49 -30.66
CA GLU A 948 -5.75 -10.72 -29.85
C GLU A 948 -5.09 -9.81 -28.79
N GLN A 949 -3.76 -9.85 -28.62
CA GLN A 949 -3.02 -9.07 -27.61
C GLN A 949 -2.20 -7.96 -28.29
N SER A 950 -2.88 -7.01 -28.95
CA SER A 950 -2.23 -5.86 -29.60
C SER A 950 -1.93 -4.74 -28.60
N ILE A 951 -0.79 -4.85 -27.90
CA ILE A 951 -0.27 -3.80 -27.01
C ILE A 951 0.58 -2.82 -27.85
N CYS A 952 0.57 -1.53 -27.50
CA CYS A 952 1.55 -0.57 -28.04
C CYS A 952 2.97 -1.16 -27.89
N GLN A 953 3.76 -1.23 -28.97
CA GLN A 953 5.11 -1.79 -28.96
C GLN A 953 6.06 -0.90 -28.15
N ILE A 954 5.98 -0.98 -26.82
CA ILE A 954 7.01 -0.45 -25.93
C ILE A 954 8.13 -1.48 -25.91
N LYS A 955 9.29 -1.13 -26.48
CA LYS A 955 10.49 -1.94 -26.36
C LYS A 955 11.19 -1.61 -25.05
N ILE A 956 11.58 -2.64 -24.31
CA ILE A 956 12.33 -2.48 -23.08
C ILE A 956 13.69 -3.16 -23.20
N THR A 957 14.75 -2.41 -22.95
CA THR A 957 16.13 -2.91 -22.90
C THR A 957 16.63 -2.85 -21.46
N ASP A 958 17.33 -3.91 -21.04
CA ASP A 958 17.87 -4.06 -19.69
C ASP A 958 19.41 -4.04 -19.75
N VAL A 959 20.11 -4.08 -18.62
CA VAL A 959 21.58 -4.01 -18.58
C VAL A 959 22.24 -5.02 -17.65
N VAL A 960 23.54 -5.27 -17.86
CA VAL A 960 24.35 -6.15 -16.99
C VAL A 960 24.72 -5.44 -15.68
N PRO A 961 24.55 -6.06 -14.50
CA PRO A 961 24.83 -5.39 -13.23
C PRO A 961 26.33 -5.26 -12.88
N LEU A 962 27.21 -6.09 -13.45
CA LEU A 962 28.66 -6.10 -13.22
C LEU A 962 29.44 -6.41 -14.50
N SER A 963 30.69 -5.96 -14.58
CA SER A 963 31.59 -6.25 -15.68
C SER A 963 32.05 -7.71 -15.67
N LEU A 964 32.17 -8.31 -16.85
CA LEU A 964 32.63 -9.66 -17.12
C LEU A 964 33.89 -9.61 -17.96
N GLY A 965 34.83 -10.50 -17.66
CA GLY A 965 36.14 -10.50 -18.30
C GLY A 965 36.90 -11.79 -18.05
N ILE A 966 38.13 -11.83 -18.56
CA ILE A 966 39.01 -12.99 -18.38
C ILE A 966 40.39 -12.60 -17.86
N GLU A 967 41.05 -13.52 -17.19
CA GLU A 967 42.46 -13.37 -16.82
C GLU A 967 43.35 -13.46 -18.05
N VAL A 968 44.23 -12.47 -18.21
CA VAL A 968 45.26 -12.45 -19.24
C VAL A 968 46.66 -12.53 -18.64
N LEU A 969 47.66 -12.79 -19.49
CA LEU A 969 49.07 -12.82 -19.09
C LEU A 969 49.44 -11.54 -18.36
N GLY A 970 50.01 -11.67 -17.15
CA GLY A 970 50.27 -10.55 -16.23
C GLY A 970 49.31 -10.47 -15.04
N GLY A 971 48.22 -11.26 -15.02
CA GLY A 971 47.33 -11.40 -13.87
C GLY A 971 46.32 -10.26 -13.70
N PHE A 972 46.01 -9.53 -14.77
CA PHE A 972 44.97 -8.50 -14.78
C PHE A 972 43.76 -8.95 -15.59
N MET A 973 42.60 -8.35 -15.29
CA MET A 973 41.33 -8.68 -15.93
C MET A 973 41.19 -7.90 -17.23
N ASP A 974 40.94 -8.60 -18.34
CA ASP A 974 40.51 -7.99 -19.59
C ASP A 974 38.97 -7.95 -19.62
N PHE A 975 38.41 -6.75 -19.51
CA PHE A 975 36.96 -6.54 -19.44
C PHE A 975 36.31 -6.67 -20.82
N ILE A 976 35.56 -7.74 -21.04
CA ILE A 976 34.92 -8.06 -22.32
C ILE A 976 33.52 -7.43 -22.40
N ILE A 977 32.72 -7.55 -21.33
CA ILE A 977 31.41 -6.92 -21.21
C ILE A 977 31.44 -6.03 -19.97
N LYS A 978 31.22 -4.74 -20.12
CA LYS A 978 31.25 -3.81 -18.98
C LYS A 978 29.89 -3.75 -18.26
N LYS A 979 29.90 -3.39 -16.97
CA LYS A 979 28.69 -3.01 -16.22
C LYS A 979 27.86 -2.01 -17.01
N ASN A 980 26.54 -2.11 -16.85
CA ASN A 980 25.52 -1.31 -17.56
C ASN A 980 25.50 -1.50 -19.09
N THR A 981 26.19 -2.50 -19.65
CA THR A 981 26.01 -2.85 -21.06
C THR A 981 24.59 -3.39 -21.30
N SER A 982 23.89 -2.90 -22.32
CA SER A 982 22.54 -3.36 -22.66
C SER A 982 22.50 -4.85 -23.01
N ILE A 983 21.47 -5.58 -22.58
CA ILE A 983 21.23 -6.99 -22.89
C ILE A 983 20.02 -7.16 -23.84
N PRO A 984 20.05 -8.15 -24.75
CA PRO A 984 21.13 -9.10 -24.99
C PRO A 984 22.36 -8.44 -25.63
N THR A 985 23.55 -8.96 -25.34
CA THR A 985 24.80 -8.47 -25.93
C THR A 985 25.72 -9.60 -26.31
N ASN A 986 26.54 -9.35 -27.32
CA ASN A 986 27.62 -10.22 -27.74
C ASN A 986 28.89 -9.37 -27.86
N ARG A 987 29.97 -9.81 -27.20
CA ARG A 987 31.28 -9.17 -27.25
C ARG A 987 32.35 -10.20 -27.53
N VAL A 988 33.30 -9.79 -28.35
CA VAL A 988 34.37 -10.64 -28.86
C VAL A 988 35.70 -10.06 -28.42
N SER A 989 36.57 -10.91 -27.89
CA SER A 989 37.97 -10.59 -27.60
C SER A 989 38.88 -11.63 -28.22
N SER A 990 39.93 -11.16 -28.89
CA SER A 990 40.91 -12.01 -29.56
C SER A 990 42.18 -12.12 -28.74
N PHE A 991 42.62 -13.36 -28.54
CA PHE A 991 43.88 -13.72 -27.89
C PHE A 991 44.75 -14.49 -28.87
N PHE A 992 46.03 -14.67 -28.56
CA PHE A 992 46.94 -15.42 -29.42
C PHE A 992 47.69 -16.47 -28.60
N ASN A 993 48.12 -17.55 -29.26
CA ASN A 993 49.00 -18.53 -28.64
C ASN A 993 50.33 -17.86 -28.24
N VAL A 994 50.79 -18.15 -27.02
CA VAL A 994 52.00 -17.53 -26.45
C VAL A 994 53.23 -18.42 -26.61
N ALA A 995 53.03 -19.73 -26.75
CA ALA A 995 54.08 -20.72 -26.92
C ALA A 995 54.00 -21.41 -28.29
N HIS A 996 55.16 -21.90 -28.75
CA HIS A 996 55.24 -22.69 -29.97
C HIS A 996 54.54 -24.03 -29.78
N ALA A 997 53.80 -24.45 -30.80
CA ALA A 997 53.07 -25.72 -30.81
C ALA A 997 52.14 -25.90 -29.59
N GLN A 998 51.61 -24.80 -29.04
CA GLN A 998 50.69 -24.82 -27.92
C GLN A 998 49.40 -25.56 -28.31
N THR A 999 49.08 -26.66 -27.62
CA THR A 999 47.92 -27.52 -27.91
C THR A 999 46.74 -27.28 -26.97
N SER A 1000 46.92 -26.54 -25.88
CA SER A 1000 45.85 -26.18 -24.93
C SER A 1000 46.05 -24.81 -24.30
N VAL A 1001 44.95 -24.21 -23.86
CA VAL A 1001 44.93 -22.94 -23.12
C VAL A 1001 43.77 -22.95 -22.12
N LEU A 1002 44.01 -22.38 -20.94
CA LEU A 1002 43.01 -22.23 -19.89
C LEU A 1002 42.65 -20.76 -19.73
N PHE A 1003 41.42 -20.39 -20.05
CA PHE A 1003 40.90 -19.06 -19.73
C PHE A 1003 40.12 -19.10 -18.43
N LYS A 1004 40.48 -18.24 -17.48
CA LYS A 1004 39.72 -18.06 -16.24
C LYS A 1004 38.81 -16.85 -16.42
N ILE A 1005 37.52 -17.03 -16.14
CA ILE A 1005 36.46 -16.05 -16.37
C ILE A 1005 36.12 -15.41 -15.03
N TYR A 1006 36.01 -14.09 -15.02
CA TYR A 1006 35.79 -13.29 -13.82
C TYR A 1006 34.62 -12.32 -13.99
N GLU A 1007 34.03 -11.95 -12.86
CA GLU A 1007 33.05 -10.87 -12.72
C GLU A 1007 33.54 -9.89 -11.65
N GLY A 1008 33.43 -8.59 -11.90
CA GLY A 1008 33.85 -7.53 -10.98
C GLY A 1008 34.40 -6.31 -11.70
N GLU A 1009 34.84 -5.31 -10.94
CA GLU A 1009 35.29 -4.01 -11.47
C GLU A 1009 36.76 -3.68 -11.16
N ARG A 1010 37.49 -4.58 -10.49
CA ARG A 1010 38.91 -4.36 -10.16
C ARG A 1010 39.81 -4.73 -11.33
N THR A 1011 40.98 -4.11 -11.46
CA THR A 1011 41.94 -4.50 -12.50
C THR A 1011 42.69 -5.79 -12.17
N ASP A 1012 43.00 -6.04 -10.89
CA ASP A 1012 43.63 -7.29 -10.43
C ASP A 1012 42.61 -8.43 -10.39
N VAL A 1013 42.82 -9.50 -11.15
CA VAL A 1013 41.89 -10.65 -11.20
C VAL A 1013 41.71 -11.30 -9.85
N LYS A 1014 42.70 -11.23 -8.96
CA LYS A 1014 42.63 -11.81 -7.61
C LYS A 1014 41.62 -11.08 -6.72
N LYS A 1015 41.29 -9.84 -7.06
CA LYS A 1015 40.29 -9.01 -6.38
C LYS A 1015 38.91 -9.08 -7.06
N ASN A 1016 38.80 -9.82 -8.16
CA ASN A 1016 37.53 -10.11 -8.83
C ASN A 1016 37.07 -11.53 -8.53
N TYR A 1017 35.79 -11.78 -8.80
CA TYR A 1017 35.21 -13.08 -8.52
C TYR A 1017 35.36 -14.03 -9.69
N PHE A 1018 35.82 -15.24 -9.42
CA PHE A 1018 36.02 -16.27 -10.42
C PHE A 1018 34.71 -16.99 -10.74
N LEU A 1019 34.19 -16.82 -11.95
CA LEU A 1019 32.96 -17.46 -12.43
C LEU A 1019 33.18 -18.89 -12.94
N GLY A 1020 34.39 -19.23 -13.35
CA GLY A 1020 34.70 -20.53 -13.93
C GLY A 1020 35.87 -20.48 -14.90
N SER A 1021 36.20 -21.64 -15.46
CA SER A 1021 37.30 -21.73 -16.42
C SER A 1021 36.89 -22.45 -17.70
N LEU A 1022 37.49 -22.00 -18.80
CA LEU A 1022 37.34 -22.53 -20.13
C LEU A 1022 38.68 -23.15 -20.53
N LEU A 1023 38.82 -24.46 -20.28
CA LEU A 1023 39.93 -25.24 -20.83
C LEU A 1023 39.64 -25.58 -22.29
N ILE A 1024 40.46 -25.07 -23.18
CA ILE A 1024 40.47 -25.35 -24.61
C ILE A 1024 41.62 -26.34 -24.87
N ASN A 1025 41.29 -27.49 -25.46
CA ASN A 1025 42.24 -28.53 -25.85
C ASN A 1025 42.25 -28.67 -27.38
N ASN A 1026 43.29 -29.28 -27.93
CA ASN A 1026 43.46 -29.55 -29.36
C ASN A 1026 43.56 -28.27 -30.22
N LEU A 1027 44.26 -27.23 -29.73
CA LEU A 1027 44.67 -26.10 -30.56
C LEU A 1027 45.60 -26.58 -31.67
N THR A 1028 45.49 -25.96 -32.84
CA THR A 1028 46.36 -26.24 -33.98
C THR A 1028 47.77 -25.76 -33.64
N PRO A 1029 48.79 -26.63 -33.66
CA PRO A 1029 50.16 -26.21 -33.37
C PRO A 1029 50.61 -25.08 -34.32
N ALA A 1030 50.97 -23.93 -33.75
CA ALA A 1030 51.41 -22.77 -34.51
C ALA A 1030 52.59 -22.05 -33.81
N PRO A 1031 53.38 -21.24 -34.52
CA PRO A 1031 54.33 -20.31 -33.90
C PRO A 1031 53.63 -19.32 -32.96
N PRO A 1032 54.30 -18.80 -31.92
CA PRO A 1032 53.72 -17.78 -31.04
C PRO A 1032 53.14 -16.60 -31.82
N GLY A 1033 51.93 -16.16 -31.46
CA GLY A 1033 51.26 -15.03 -32.10
C GLY A 1033 50.60 -15.32 -33.45
N LYS A 1034 50.54 -16.58 -33.91
CA LYS A 1034 49.97 -16.94 -35.23
C LYS A 1034 48.60 -17.60 -35.16
N CYS A 1035 48.31 -18.34 -34.10
CA CYS A 1035 46.98 -18.89 -33.84
C CYS A 1035 46.19 -17.86 -33.02
N GLU A 1036 45.12 -17.33 -33.62
CA GLU A 1036 44.17 -16.43 -32.97
C GLU A 1036 43.08 -17.25 -32.29
N ILE A 1037 42.86 -17.01 -30.99
CA ILE A 1037 41.81 -17.62 -30.19
C ILE A 1037 40.77 -16.54 -29.90
N ILE A 1038 39.62 -16.68 -30.55
CA ILE A 1038 38.52 -15.73 -30.49
C ILE A 1038 37.56 -16.19 -29.40
N ILE A 1039 37.49 -15.45 -28.30
CA ILE A 1039 36.52 -15.67 -27.22
C ILE A 1039 35.33 -14.76 -27.43
N THR A 1040 34.15 -15.38 -27.44
CA THR A 1040 32.87 -14.69 -27.59
C THR A 1040 32.10 -14.85 -26.28
N MET A 1041 31.87 -13.75 -25.57
CA MET A 1041 30.97 -13.70 -24.42
C MET A 1041 29.63 -13.14 -24.87
N THR A 1042 28.59 -13.94 -24.69
CA THR A 1042 27.20 -13.56 -24.99
C THR A 1042 26.40 -13.52 -23.71
N ILE A 1043 25.64 -12.47 -23.49
CA ILE A 1043 24.59 -12.42 -22.48
C ILE A 1043 23.25 -12.40 -23.19
N ASP A 1044 22.41 -13.38 -22.89
CA ASP A 1044 21.10 -13.49 -23.49
C ASP A 1044 20.08 -12.48 -22.92
N GLN A 1045 18.85 -12.54 -23.39
CA GLN A 1045 17.76 -11.68 -22.94
C GLN A 1045 17.33 -11.88 -21.47
N ASN A 1046 17.81 -12.93 -20.81
CA ASN A 1046 17.55 -13.26 -19.41
C ASN A 1046 18.71 -12.86 -18.48
N GLY A 1047 19.82 -12.37 -19.03
CA GLY A 1047 21.03 -12.07 -18.28
C GLY A 1047 21.95 -13.29 -18.06
N ILE A 1048 21.83 -14.36 -18.85
CA ILE A 1048 22.65 -15.57 -18.72
C ILE A 1048 23.89 -15.48 -19.61
N LEU A 1049 25.07 -15.71 -19.03
CA LEU A 1049 26.36 -15.70 -19.71
C LEU A 1049 26.64 -17.03 -20.43
N ILE A 1050 26.96 -16.93 -21.72
CA ILE A 1050 27.42 -18.02 -22.58
C ILE A 1050 28.80 -17.65 -23.11
N VAL A 1051 29.80 -18.50 -22.87
CA VAL A 1051 31.16 -18.27 -23.37
C VAL A 1051 31.51 -19.32 -24.43
N ASN A 1052 31.79 -18.84 -25.64
CA ASN A 1052 32.21 -19.64 -26.78
C ASN A 1052 33.65 -19.32 -27.16
N ALA A 1053 34.39 -20.31 -27.63
CA ALA A 1053 35.72 -20.11 -28.20
C ALA A 1053 35.86 -20.71 -29.60
N LYS A 1054 36.50 -19.96 -30.49
CA LYS A 1054 36.90 -20.37 -31.83
C LYS A 1054 38.40 -20.14 -32.01
N GLU A 1055 39.06 -21.03 -32.73
CA GLU A 1055 40.43 -20.83 -33.21
C GLU A 1055 40.39 -20.36 -34.65
N LYS A 1056 41.26 -19.42 -35.01
CA LYS A 1056 41.52 -18.97 -36.37
C LYS A 1056 43.02 -19.04 -36.64
N LEU A 1057 43.39 -19.77 -37.69
CA LEU A 1057 44.76 -19.86 -38.19
C LEU A 1057 44.70 -19.68 -39.71
N ASN A 1058 45.26 -18.59 -40.22
CA ASN A 1058 45.07 -18.12 -41.60
C ASN A 1058 43.56 -17.93 -41.91
N ASP A 1059 43.03 -18.64 -42.92
CA ASP A 1059 41.60 -18.61 -43.33
C ASP A 1059 40.75 -19.73 -42.71
N ASN A 1060 41.34 -20.65 -41.93
CA ASN A 1060 40.61 -21.76 -41.32
C ASN A 1060 40.13 -21.40 -39.91
N THR A 1061 38.84 -21.63 -39.66
CA THR A 1061 38.21 -21.45 -38.33
C THR A 1061 37.76 -22.79 -37.76
N LYS A 1062 38.03 -23.03 -36.48
CA LYS A 1062 37.64 -24.25 -35.75
C LYS A 1062 36.86 -23.88 -34.49
N ASP A 1063 35.64 -24.41 -34.34
CA ASP A 1063 34.88 -24.28 -33.10
C ASP A 1063 35.48 -25.18 -32.01
N LEU A 1064 35.79 -24.62 -30.84
CA LEU A 1064 36.58 -25.32 -29.82
C LEU A 1064 35.73 -25.78 -28.64
N LYS A 1065 34.90 -24.90 -28.06
CA LYS A 1065 34.11 -25.21 -26.86
C LYS A 1065 33.06 -24.14 -26.53
N VAL A 1066 31.93 -24.59 -25.98
CA VAL A 1066 30.88 -23.76 -25.36
C VAL A 1066 30.83 -24.10 -23.87
N VAL A 1067 30.95 -23.10 -22.99
CA VAL A 1067 30.85 -23.28 -21.53
C VAL A 1067 29.79 -22.35 -20.96
N TYR A 1068 28.91 -22.95 -20.15
CA TYR A 1068 28.02 -22.25 -19.23
C TYR A 1068 28.75 -22.12 -17.90
N THR A 1069 29.06 -20.89 -17.49
CA THR A 1069 29.78 -20.65 -16.24
C THR A 1069 28.82 -20.47 -15.08
N ARG A 1070 28.98 -21.32 -14.04
CA ARG A 1070 28.28 -21.20 -12.76
C ARG A 1070 29.11 -20.33 -11.82
N GLY A 1071 28.73 -19.06 -11.64
CA GLY A 1071 29.34 -18.18 -10.63
C GLY A 1071 28.39 -17.88 -9.47
N HIS A 1072 28.89 -17.80 -8.23
CA HIS A 1072 28.10 -17.53 -7.02
C HIS A 1072 28.70 -16.32 -6.26
N ARG A 1073 28.01 -15.16 -6.21
CA ARG A 1073 28.46 -14.04 -5.37
C ARG A 1073 27.45 -13.70 -4.28
N SER A 1074 27.95 -13.40 -3.09
CA SER A 1074 27.15 -12.71 -2.08
C SER A 1074 26.99 -11.23 -2.44
N ASP A 1075 25.91 -10.57 -2.00
CA ASP A 1075 25.75 -9.12 -2.27
C ASP A 1075 26.78 -8.29 -1.53
N LYS A 1076 27.28 -8.82 -0.40
CA LYS A 1076 28.35 -8.18 0.35
C LYS A 1076 29.62 -8.13 -0.48
N GLU A 1077 29.98 -9.23 -1.15
CA GLU A 1077 31.13 -9.28 -2.06
C GLU A 1077 30.93 -8.39 -3.28
N ILE A 1078 29.71 -8.28 -3.80
CA ILE A 1078 29.42 -7.39 -4.91
C ILE A 1078 29.55 -5.92 -4.48
N ASN A 1079 28.87 -5.52 -3.40
CA ASN A 1079 28.90 -4.17 -2.87
C ASN A 1079 30.31 -3.76 -2.41
N PHE A 1080 31.02 -4.69 -1.78
CA PHE A 1080 32.43 -4.53 -1.45
C PHE A 1080 33.25 -4.33 -2.72
N ALA A 1081 33.14 -5.22 -3.73
CA ALA A 1081 33.91 -5.10 -4.97
C ALA A 1081 33.68 -3.76 -5.69
N LEU A 1082 32.44 -3.24 -5.69
CA LEU A 1082 32.12 -1.93 -6.26
C LEU A 1082 32.72 -0.77 -5.44
N SER A 1083 32.62 -0.82 -4.10
CA SER A 1083 33.19 0.19 -3.21
C SER A 1083 34.71 0.20 -3.26
N ASP A 1084 35.30 -0.99 -3.20
CA ASP A 1084 36.72 -1.28 -3.30
C ASP A 1084 37.26 -0.74 -4.63
N ALA A 1085 36.60 -1.03 -5.76
CA ALA A 1085 37.00 -0.45 -7.06
C ALA A 1085 37.00 1.09 -7.07
N ARG A 1086 36.02 1.74 -6.43
CA ARG A 1086 35.95 3.22 -6.34
C ARG A 1086 37.05 3.82 -5.48
N GLN A 1087 37.36 3.18 -4.36
CA GLN A 1087 38.39 3.67 -3.43
C GLN A 1087 39.81 3.41 -3.97
N HIS A 1088 39.95 2.45 -4.87
CA HIS A 1088 41.23 1.95 -5.35
C HIS A 1088 41.52 2.24 -6.83
N VAL A 1089 40.91 3.28 -7.41
CA VAL A 1089 41.14 3.68 -8.81
C VAL A 1089 42.64 3.93 -9.09
N LEU A 1090 43.32 4.70 -8.23
CA LEU A 1090 44.75 4.98 -8.38
C LEU A 1090 45.62 3.73 -8.22
N GLU A 1091 45.25 2.84 -7.29
CA GLU A 1091 45.94 1.56 -7.10
C GLU A 1091 45.79 0.68 -8.34
N ASP A 1092 44.59 0.61 -8.92
CA ASP A 1092 44.29 -0.16 -10.13
C ASP A 1092 45.03 0.40 -11.35
N GLU A 1093 45.18 1.72 -11.47
CA GLU A 1093 46.00 2.34 -12.51
C GLU A 1093 47.49 1.99 -12.37
N GLU A 1094 48.04 2.01 -11.15
CA GLU A 1094 49.42 1.58 -10.90
C GLU A 1094 49.61 0.08 -11.14
N PHE A 1095 48.68 -0.75 -10.67
CA PHE A 1095 48.69 -2.18 -10.90
C PHE A 1095 48.62 -2.51 -12.39
N LEU A 1096 47.78 -1.81 -13.17
CA LEU A 1096 47.69 -1.98 -14.62
C LEU A 1096 49.03 -1.69 -15.30
N LYS A 1097 49.74 -0.63 -14.89
CA LYS A 1097 51.09 -0.30 -15.40
C LYS A 1097 52.07 -1.44 -15.10
N PHE A 1098 52.07 -1.94 -13.86
CA PHE A 1098 52.88 -3.09 -13.45
C PHE A 1098 52.56 -4.35 -14.28
N ALA A 1099 51.29 -4.72 -14.38
CA ALA A 1099 50.84 -5.94 -15.02
C ALA A 1099 51.13 -5.92 -16.53
N LYS A 1100 51.03 -4.74 -17.18
CA LYS A 1100 51.46 -4.54 -18.58
C LYS A 1100 52.97 -4.73 -18.75
N LYS A 1101 53.79 -4.18 -17.86
CA LYS A 1101 55.25 -4.40 -17.89
C LYS A 1101 55.61 -5.87 -17.69
N LYS A 1102 54.95 -6.54 -16.72
CA LYS A 1102 55.08 -7.98 -16.47
C LYS A 1102 54.77 -8.80 -17.72
N LYS A 1103 53.63 -8.53 -18.35
CA LYS A 1103 53.21 -9.15 -19.61
C LYS A 1103 54.27 -8.97 -20.70
N ASN A 1104 54.72 -7.74 -20.93
CA ASN A 1104 55.69 -7.44 -21.98
C ASN A 1104 57.03 -8.20 -21.79
N LEU A 1105 57.51 -8.31 -20.55
CA LEU A 1105 58.72 -9.07 -20.23
C LEU A 1105 58.55 -10.56 -20.51
N MET A 1106 57.41 -11.14 -20.12
CA MET A 1106 57.10 -12.55 -20.40
C MET A 1106 56.98 -12.81 -21.89
N ASP A 1107 56.23 -11.97 -22.62
CA ASP A 1107 56.11 -12.05 -24.10
C ASP A 1107 57.48 -11.96 -24.79
N TYR A 1108 58.37 -11.09 -24.31
CA TYR A 1108 59.73 -10.97 -24.81
C TYR A 1108 60.53 -12.27 -24.62
N CYS A 1109 60.47 -12.87 -23.43
CA CYS A 1109 61.17 -14.11 -23.13
C CYS A 1109 60.62 -15.29 -23.96
N TYR A 1110 59.30 -15.43 -24.10
CA TYR A 1110 58.71 -16.47 -24.95
C TYR A 1110 59.13 -16.33 -26.41
N ARG A 1111 59.14 -15.12 -26.97
CA ARG A 1111 59.62 -14.86 -28.34
C ARG A 1111 61.10 -15.18 -28.49
N ALA A 1112 61.92 -14.81 -27.50
CA ALA A 1112 63.35 -15.10 -27.52
C ALA A 1112 63.62 -16.62 -27.49
N LEU A 1113 62.90 -17.38 -26.65
CA LEU A 1113 62.99 -18.84 -26.61
C LEU A 1113 62.61 -19.46 -27.95
N TYR A 1114 61.47 -19.06 -28.52
CA TYR A 1114 61.01 -19.55 -29.82
C TYR A 1114 62.04 -19.29 -30.92
N ASN A 1115 62.52 -18.05 -31.05
CA ASN A 1115 63.47 -17.69 -32.10
C ASN A 1115 64.80 -18.46 -31.97
N LEU A 1116 65.21 -18.82 -30.74
CA LEU A 1116 66.40 -19.63 -30.49
C LEU A 1116 66.20 -21.10 -30.86
N GLU A 1117 64.99 -21.63 -30.69
CA GLU A 1117 64.64 -22.99 -31.08
C GLU A 1117 64.47 -23.12 -32.60
N GLU A 1118 63.74 -22.21 -33.23
CA GLU A 1118 63.49 -22.19 -34.69
C GLU A 1118 64.80 -22.12 -35.49
N GLN A 1119 65.75 -21.28 -35.07
CA GLN A 1119 67.05 -21.16 -35.74
C GLN A 1119 68.09 -22.20 -35.29
N HIS A 1120 67.70 -23.19 -34.47
CA HIS A 1120 68.59 -24.20 -33.89
C HIS A 1120 69.78 -23.62 -33.09
N LEU A 1121 69.62 -22.40 -32.55
CA LEU A 1121 70.64 -21.64 -31.84
C LEU A 1121 70.72 -21.96 -30.34
N ARG A 1122 69.83 -22.81 -29.82
CA ARG A 1122 69.77 -23.23 -28.40
C ARG A 1122 71.11 -23.69 -27.85
N LYS A 1123 71.91 -24.44 -28.61
CA LYS A 1123 73.25 -24.92 -28.18
C LYS A 1123 74.28 -23.79 -28.07
N ASN A 1124 74.26 -22.85 -29.03
CA ASN A 1124 75.23 -21.75 -29.12
C ASN A 1124 74.93 -20.61 -28.15
N HIS A 1125 73.66 -20.48 -27.73
CA HIS A 1125 73.19 -19.41 -26.85
C HIS A 1125 72.49 -19.98 -25.60
N LYS A 1126 73.03 -21.08 -25.05
CA LYS A 1126 72.46 -21.78 -23.88
C LYS A 1126 72.26 -20.87 -22.67
N THR A 1127 73.17 -19.93 -22.43
CA THR A 1127 73.08 -18.95 -21.33
C THR A 1127 71.86 -18.04 -21.46
N ILE A 1128 71.57 -17.54 -22.67
CA ILE A 1128 70.40 -16.69 -22.92
C ILE A 1128 69.12 -17.51 -22.80
N TYR A 1129 69.12 -18.71 -23.38
CA TYR A 1129 67.98 -19.64 -23.31
C TYR A 1129 67.61 -19.98 -21.85
N THR A 1130 68.58 -20.42 -21.04
CA THR A 1130 68.36 -20.73 -19.62
C THR A 1130 67.97 -19.48 -18.82
N ARG A 1131 68.51 -18.30 -19.16
CA ARG A 1131 68.14 -17.06 -18.47
C ARG A 1131 66.70 -16.65 -18.77
N CYS A 1132 66.23 -16.79 -20.01
CA CYS A 1132 64.82 -16.58 -20.36
C CYS A 1132 63.90 -17.54 -19.57
N GLU A 1133 64.24 -18.82 -19.46
CA GLU A 1133 63.47 -19.79 -18.64
C GLU A 1133 63.45 -19.40 -17.15
N GLN A 1134 64.60 -18.99 -16.61
CA GLN A 1134 64.70 -18.52 -15.23
C GLN A 1134 63.86 -17.26 -14.98
N ILE A 1135 63.92 -16.28 -15.89
CA ILE A 1135 63.13 -15.05 -15.79
C ILE A 1135 61.64 -15.37 -15.88
N LEU A 1136 61.21 -16.26 -16.77
CA LEU A 1136 59.80 -16.68 -16.85
C LEU A 1136 59.33 -17.32 -15.53
N ASN A 1137 60.06 -18.30 -15.00
CA ASN A 1137 59.73 -18.95 -13.73
C ASN A 1137 59.72 -17.96 -12.56
N LEU A 1138 60.67 -17.03 -12.54
CA LEU A 1138 60.78 -16.02 -11.49
C LEU A 1138 59.62 -15.02 -11.56
N VAL A 1139 59.36 -14.48 -12.75
CA VAL A 1139 58.34 -13.44 -12.99
C VAL A 1139 56.93 -14.00 -12.83
N GLU A 1140 56.68 -15.28 -13.12
CA GLU A 1140 55.39 -15.91 -12.82
C GLU A 1140 54.97 -15.72 -11.36
N SER A 1141 55.93 -15.89 -10.42
CA SER A 1141 55.70 -15.73 -8.98
C SER A 1141 55.59 -14.27 -8.48
N PHE A 1142 55.93 -13.28 -9.31
CA PHE A 1142 55.99 -11.87 -8.88
C PHE A 1142 54.61 -11.27 -8.59
N SER A 1143 54.52 -10.56 -7.46
CA SER A 1143 53.40 -9.71 -7.05
C SER A 1143 53.68 -8.23 -7.34
N PHE A 1144 52.69 -7.36 -7.12
CA PHE A 1144 52.82 -5.91 -7.34
C PHE A 1144 53.98 -5.27 -6.56
N GLU A 1145 54.36 -5.84 -5.42
CA GLU A 1145 55.50 -5.41 -4.60
C GLU A 1145 56.85 -5.52 -5.34
N ASN A 1146 56.91 -6.29 -6.44
CA ASN A 1146 58.11 -6.47 -7.24
C ASN A 1146 58.18 -5.50 -8.43
N LYS A 1147 57.37 -4.43 -8.46
CA LYS A 1147 57.27 -3.53 -9.62
C LYS A 1147 58.60 -2.95 -10.11
N GLU A 1148 59.51 -2.63 -9.20
CA GLU A 1148 60.83 -2.08 -9.55
C GLU A 1148 61.77 -3.13 -10.15
N LYS A 1149 61.60 -4.41 -9.78
CA LYS A 1149 62.45 -5.51 -10.28
C LYS A 1149 62.14 -5.85 -11.75
N ILE A 1150 60.92 -5.58 -12.22
CA ILE A 1150 60.53 -5.86 -13.61
C ILE A 1150 61.32 -5.00 -14.60
N ASP A 1151 61.53 -3.72 -14.29
CA ASP A 1151 62.28 -2.83 -15.17
C ASP A 1151 63.75 -3.26 -15.26
N ILE A 1152 64.34 -3.69 -14.13
CA ILE A 1152 65.70 -4.22 -14.06
C ILE A 1152 65.84 -5.49 -14.92
N LEU A 1153 64.95 -6.47 -14.73
CA LEU A 1153 64.98 -7.73 -15.50
C LEU A 1153 64.71 -7.48 -16.99
N SER A 1154 63.86 -6.51 -17.33
CA SER A 1154 63.58 -6.13 -18.72
C SER A 1154 64.81 -5.53 -19.39
N GLN A 1155 65.53 -4.63 -18.72
CA GLN A 1155 66.78 -4.06 -19.23
C GLN A 1155 67.87 -5.13 -19.33
N GLU A 1156 67.98 -6.01 -18.32
CA GLU A 1156 68.93 -7.12 -18.29
C GLU A 1156 68.72 -8.04 -19.50
N ILE A 1157 67.51 -8.57 -19.68
CA ILE A 1157 67.24 -9.54 -20.75
C ILE A 1157 67.32 -8.92 -22.14
N THR A 1158 66.89 -7.65 -22.29
CA THR A 1158 67.02 -6.92 -23.55
C THR A 1158 68.48 -6.71 -23.92
N SER A 1159 69.34 -6.40 -22.94
CA SER A 1159 70.78 -6.22 -23.15
C SER A 1159 71.46 -7.55 -23.51
N LEU A 1160 71.11 -8.64 -22.81
CA LEU A 1160 71.58 -10.00 -23.11
C LEU A 1160 71.16 -10.47 -24.51
N CYS A 1161 69.96 -10.11 -24.95
CA CYS A 1161 69.41 -10.47 -26.26
C CYS A 1161 69.78 -9.49 -27.39
N ALA A 1162 70.39 -8.33 -27.09
CA ALA A 1162 70.76 -7.33 -28.10
C ALA A 1162 71.66 -7.86 -29.24
N PRO A 1163 72.65 -8.74 -28.99
CA PRO A 1163 73.45 -9.36 -30.06
C PRO A 1163 72.62 -10.28 -30.97
N LEU A 1164 71.66 -11.01 -30.39
CA LEU A 1164 70.72 -11.85 -31.13
C LEU A 1164 69.78 -11.02 -32.00
N GLN A 1165 69.30 -9.88 -31.50
CA GLN A 1165 68.43 -8.98 -32.23
C GLN A 1165 69.06 -8.43 -33.52
N LYS A 1166 70.37 -8.12 -33.48
CA LYS A 1166 71.16 -7.77 -34.68
C LYS A 1166 71.32 -8.94 -35.65
N LEU A 1167 71.44 -10.17 -35.15
CA LEU A 1167 71.49 -11.39 -35.97
C LEU A 1167 70.14 -11.64 -36.65
N TYR A 1168 69.03 -11.52 -35.92
CA TYR A 1168 67.66 -11.67 -36.42
C TYR A 1168 67.29 -10.60 -37.44
N GLN A 1169 67.67 -9.33 -37.24
CA GLN A 1169 67.52 -8.29 -38.26
C GLN A 1169 68.30 -8.64 -39.53
N LYS A 1170 69.54 -9.12 -39.41
CA LYS A 1170 70.35 -9.53 -40.57
C LYS A 1170 69.66 -10.65 -41.36
N VAL A 1171 69.16 -11.70 -40.69
CA VAL A 1171 68.44 -12.84 -41.30
C VAL A 1171 67.10 -12.43 -41.93
N TYR A 1172 66.35 -11.53 -41.28
CA TYR A 1172 65.08 -11.01 -41.78
C TYR A 1172 65.26 -10.21 -43.08
N TRP A 1173 66.31 -9.38 -43.17
CA TRP A 1173 66.70 -8.67 -44.41
C TRP A 1173 67.20 -9.63 -45.51
N THR A 1174 67.85 -10.75 -45.16
CA THR A 1174 68.23 -11.77 -46.16
C THR A 1174 67.05 -12.60 -46.66
N GLN A 1175 65.97 -12.74 -45.88
CA GLN A 1175 64.74 -13.43 -46.31
C GLN A 1175 63.84 -12.51 -47.14
N LEU A 1176 63.70 -11.23 -46.79
CA LEU A 1176 62.96 -10.21 -47.56
C LEU A 1176 63.62 -9.84 -48.91
N SER A 1177 64.90 -10.15 -49.09
CA SER A 1177 65.59 -10.02 -50.38
C SER A 1177 65.55 -11.30 -51.22
N ARG A 1178 64.97 -12.39 -50.68
CA ARG A 1178 64.77 -13.68 -51.36
C ARG A 1178 63.29 -14.00 -51.65
N SER A 1179 62.35 -13.37 -50.94
CA SER A 1179 60.93 -13.24 -51.32
C SER A 1179 60.74 -12.04 -52.22
#